data_AF-A0A6G0V089-F1
#
_entry.id   AF-A0A6G0V089-F1
#
_cell.length_a   1.000
_cell.length_b   1.000
_cell.length_c   1.000
_cell.angle_alpha   90.00
_cell.angle_beta   90.00
_cell.angle_gamma   90.00
#
_symmetry.space_group_name_H-M   'P 1'
#
loop_
_entity.id
_entity.type
_entity.pdbx_description
1 polymer ?
#
loop_
_entity_poly.entity_id
_entity_poly.type
_entity_poly.pdbx_seq_one_letter_code
_entity_poly.pdbx_strand_id
1 'polypeptide(L)'
;MCDMDSDDFEDLETSFDSMFLESDVDGGNIEEGVELKENLLDFLSDDNDRSEENDDDYVSEEEDNWIENIIRKNCFPFVNGSGLNIEKIEGHKDPIDFCKLFIDDDNMNLIVLETKRYVKIKSLNNAEISKLKNQIYNLNNELSNEKHVVETLEEQIDEMQKFLQEIPDISVTGTSNNKAAIVHKTLSKSNQEGKNDICPAKKFYSSKEDIQMLQAYEIIPFDNVNGGAWEQGFEITYNNEHILKEDKLQVFVVPHSHNDPGWWYTFENYFSIYTDNILTFANKYLHEFDDMRFIYAEMSFLELWWSRHSEEDRVKMKELIQNGHLEVTTGAWVMTDEANSHLFSIMTEMIEGHEFVNNVVGYKPSTHWSIDPFGLSPTLAYILKQANITNLVIHRVHYSVKKFLAQTRDLEFKWRQLWAGDDPKTDVFTHMFPFNSYDVPKTCGPDPGVCCQFDFRRLGTDGCREYNSVISPITDQNLEHKATILADQYRKKAQLYKTNVLLIPVGDDFRYPLESEWRDVRNNFAKLFPYINSRPEFNMEVKFGTLKDYFEASKLRQKDDIKVVSGDFFTYADRDDHYWSGYYTSRPFYKHMDRTVQHYVRTADILFSSWLWKHNSEGKSIEEFKGNEFYDMLIAARRHLSVFQHHDGVTGTAKNSVVMDYAKKMLTAIVNCQTIIKEASFALNELSPTIAEVDGKFTENNLPIRVVADNGKSLILFNPLPYSRKDIHCIFVKNPRTGVFTLDGKLVNQEIHPVIDMSTIQVTVVKGEFELCFEVEMLPFGFQSFELKEQTEVNNFVSVASNMKLDLHDGFEYKSLNIDTDIQLSNGKLSALVSARDGLLKSVSMGGKIETKIDLGFFTYKPRDKLQNWTSPHPNSVSGAYLFLPDGPAKPLEYKEAQVVHFRGQLRQKVVSKVSASIYLVHSIALDAEDSFLQLTNNVDIRSSHDFELAMKMKTDVKGDDFFSDLNSYQMIRRRRFKDKLPVQAHFFPMPSAAFIEDDVKRISLLGRQALGVASLEPGWLEVILDRRLSHDDDRGLQQGVEDNLQTESRFRLLIEPFVNGQKPKKESTVGFHSTASHHISLKMHSPIVSIFYNATQKSNPSQPSLLKSSLPCDVYSLVFRTMTGNSSYTNKNEPNGKALTSTPSFSAALVLQRFGVECGIESSLPEGTQCQHLKDSTFNLNEIFSMESTRFKQSSLTMLYVGEETESVELEPMELKSVKVEF
;
A
#
# COMPACT_ATOMS: atom_id res chain seq x y z
N MET A 1 11.36 9.58 31.27
CA MET A 1 9.97 9.16 31.56
C MET A 1 10.00 8.57 32.97
N CYS A 2 9.80 9.28 34.08
CA CYS A 2 9.12 10.54 34.37
C CYS A 2 10.08 11.75 34.46
N ASP A 3 9.55 12.96 34.55
CA ASP A 3 10.25 14.24 34.36
C ASP A 3 11.53 14.41 35.20
N MET A 4 12.60 14.90 34.55
CA MET A 4 13.83 15.42 35.18
C MET A 4 13.95 16.90 34.79
N ASP A 5 13.98 17.78 35.79
CA ASP A 5 14.30 19.20 35.63
C ASP A 5 15.81 19.41 35.39
N SER A 6 16.16 20.55 34.81
CA SER A 6 17.44 20.83 34.14
C SER A 6 18.66 21.10 35.04
N ASP A 7 18.53 21.03 36.36
CA ASP A 7 19.56 21.60 37.27
C ASP A 7 20.34 20.56 38.11
N ASP A 8 20.07 19.25 37.97
CA ASP A 8 20.84 18.20 38.69
C ASP A 8 21.92 17.51 37.82
N PHE A 9 22.28 18.08 36.68
CA PHE A 9 23.29 17.49 35.79
C PHE A 9 24.75 17.87 36.14
N GLU A 10 24.98 18.82 37.04
CA GLU A 10 26.34 19.33 37.33
C GLU A 10 27.17 18.45 38.29
N ASP A 11 26.57 17.54 39.07
CA ASP A 11 27.33 16.67 40.01
C ASP A 11 27.63 15.26 39.47
N LEU A 12 27.21 14.94 38.24
CA LEU A 12 27.65 13.74 37.50
C LEU A 12 28.84 14.04 36.57
N GLU A 13 29.15 15.32 36.36
CA GLU A 13 30.18 15.80 35.43
C GLU A 13 31.61 15.60 35.96
N THR A 14 31.81 15.39 37.27
CA THR A 14 33.14 15.23 37.87
C THR A 14 33.56 13.78 38.19
N SER A 15 32.70 12.77 38.00
CA SER A 15 33.05 11.36 38.30
C SER A 15 33.43 10.51 37.08
N PHE A 16 33.40 11.02 35.85
CA PHE A 16 33.73 10.25 34.64
C PHE A 16 35.06 10.61 33.97
N ASP A 17 35.69 11.71 34.36
CA ASP A 17 36.91 12.25 33.71
C ASP A 17 38.24 11.64 34.19
N SER A 18 38.24 10.56 34.98
CA SER A 18 39.48 9.90 35.43
C SER A 18 39.71 8.46 34.95
N MET A 19 38.85 7.91 34.10
CA MET A 19 39.07 6.58 33.53
C MET A 19 39.21 6.64 32.01
N PHE A 20 40.39 6.21 31.53
CA PHE A 20 40.78 5.93 30.13
C PHE A 20 41.54 7.04 29.36
N LEU A 21 42.73 7.39 29.87
CA LEU A 21 43.89 7.73 29.04
C LEU A 21 44.82 6.50 28.93
N GLU A 22 45.14 6.12 27.68
CA GLU A 22 46.34 5.39 27.21
C GLU A 22 46.56 3.94 27.73
N SER A 23 47.08 2.95 27.01
CA SER A 23 47.59 2.78 25.64
C SER A 23 47.89 1.27 25.44
N ASP A 24 47.70 0.79 24.21
CA ASP A 24 48.50 -0.19 23.47
C ASP A 24 49.21 -1.41 24.13
N VAL A 25 48.90 -2.58 23.54
CA VAL A 25 49.81 -3.68 23.08
C VAL A 25 50.08 -4.91 23.99
N ASP A 26 49.75 -6.07 23.38
CA ASP A 26 50.22 -7.46 23.50
C ASP A 26 50.15 -8.28 24.81
N GLY A 27 49.40 -9.38 24.72
CA GLY A 27 49.95 -10.74 24.94
C GLY A 27 49.70 -11.44 26.28
N GLY A 28 48.88 -12.52 26.24
CA GLY A 28 49.16 -13.76 26.97
C GLY A 28 48.44 -14.04 28.30
N ASN A 29 47.55 -15.06 28.28
CA ASN A 29 47.43 -16.22 29.17
C ASN A 29 47.49 -16.11 30.73
N ILE A 30 46.48 -16.76 31.37
CA ILE A 30 46.47 -17.54 32.64
C ILE A 30 45.68 -16.98 33.85
N GLU A 31 44.68 -17.80 34.24
CA GLU A 31 44.10 -18.22 35.55
C GLU A 31 44.09 -17.36 36.84
N GLU A 32 42.94 -17.54 37.53
CA GLU A 32 42.69 -17.62 38.99
C GLU A 32 43.00 -16.44 39.95
N GLY A 33 41.92 -15.89 40.54
CA GLY A 33 41.66 -16.05 41.99
C GLY A 33 42.22 -15.03 43.00
N VAL A 34 41.26 -14.44 43.75
CA VAL A 34 41.29 -14.02 45.16
C VAL A 34 41.59 -12.54 45.52
N GLU A 35 40.63 -11.99 46.28
CA GLU A 35 40.56 -10.72 46.99
C GLU A 35 41.75 -10.39 47.90
N LEU A 36 42.01 -9.09 48.13
CA LEU A 36 42.10 -8.53 49.49
C LEU A 36 42.11 -6.98 49.48
N LYS A 37 41.37 -6.44 50.45
CA LYS A 37 41.22 -5.04 50.84
C LYS A 37 42.51 -4.41 51.39
N GLU A 38 42.49 -3.08 51.35
CA GLU A 38 42.88 -2.10 52.39
C GLU A 38 44.10 -1.18 52.20
N ASN A 39 43.78 0.12 52.37
CA ASN A 39 44.54 1.29 52.82
C ASN A 39 45.32 2.13 51.81
N LEU A 40 44.79 3.34 51.56
CA LEU A 40 45.57 4.59 51.51
C LEU A 40 44.66 5.80 51.79
N LEU A 41 44.51 6.10 53.09
CA LEU A 41 44.32 7.44 53.62
C LEU A 41 45.69 8.11 53.69
N ASP A 42 45.73 9.39 53.31
CA ASP A 42 46.75 10.43 53.58
C ASP A 42 47.18 11.11 52.29
N PHE A 43 46.42 12.13 51.86
CA PHE A 43 46.98 13.34 51.25
C PHE A 43 45.89 14.42 51.17
N LEU A 44 45.57 15.01 52.31
CA LEU A 44 45.07 16.38 52.40
C LEU A 44 46.04 17.16 53.27
N SER A 45 46.72 18.16 52.71
CA SER A 45 47.16 19.37 53.43
C SER A 45 47.78 20.37 52.43
N ASP A 46 47.06 21.45 52.13
CA ASP A 46 47.35 22.78 52.69
C ASP A 46 46.67 23.88 51.86
N ASP A 47 45.62 24.49 52.45
CA ASP A 47 45.55 25.89 52.91
C ASP A 47 46.03 27.02 51.95
N ASN A 48 45.40 28.20 51.81
CA ASN A 48 44.44 28.91 52.67
C ASN A 48 43.94 30.23 52.01
N ASP A 49 42.96 30.83 52.71
CA ASP A 49 42.54 32.25 52.80
C ASP A 49 41.43 32.78 51.87
N ARG A 50 40.15 32.86 52.33
CA ARG A 50 39.47 33.80 53.30
C ARG A 50 39.01 35.09 52.59
N SER A 51 37.80 35.65 52.77
CA SER A 51 36.74 35.51 53.79
C SER A 51 35.47 36.34 53.44
N GLU A 52 34.35 36.02 54.13
CA GLU A 52 33.24 36.90 54.64
C GLU A 52 32.09 37.35 53.69
N GLU A 53 30.76 37.26 53.96
CA GLU A 53 29.84 37.20 55.15
C GLU A 53 28.51 36.44 54.79
N ASN A 54 28.00 35.46 55.57
CA ASN A 54 26.87 35.45 56.55
C ASN A 54 25.43 35.68 55.99
N ASP A 55 24.32 35.00 56.33
CA ASP A 55 23.90 34.10 57.44
C ASP A 55 22.73 33.15 57.01
N ASP A 56 22.74 31.92 57.58
CA ASP A 56 21.67 31.06 58.19
C ASP A 56 20.31 30.77 57.51
N ASP A 57 19.97 29.48 57.26
CA ASP A 57 19.36 28.58 58.28
C ASP A 57 19.12 27.12 57.81
N TYR A 58 19.53 26.19 58.70
CA TYR A 58 19.30 24.75 58.94
C TYR A 58 18.54 23.77 58.02
N VAL A 59 19.16 22.58 57.98
CA VAL A 59 18.90 21.25 57.38
C VAL A 59 17.68 20.49 57.95
N SER A 60 17.05 19.64 57.12
CA SER A 60 16.67 18.27 57.55
C SER A 60 16.85 17.27 56.40
N GLU A 61 17.77 16.32 56.59
CA GLU A 61 18.00 15.11 55.79
C GLU A 61 16.82 14.13 55.94
N GLU A 62 16.23 13.69 54.83
CA GLU A 62 15.59 12.37 54.71
C GLU A 62 16.28 11.65 53.54
N GLU A 63 16.87 10.48 53.83
CA GLU A 63 17.46 9.59 52.82
C GLU A 63 16.37 9.11 51.85
N ASP A 64 16.47 9.52 50.58
CA ASP A 64 15.54 9.16 49.52
C ASP A 64 15.67 7.67 49.14
N ASN A 65 14.80 6.82 49.70
CA ASN A 65 14.70 5.42 49.33
C ASN A 65 13.93 5.28 48.01
N TRP A 66 14.66 5.12 46.90
CA TRP A 66 14.08 5.05 45.54
C TRP A 66 13.00 3.96 45.36
N ILE A 67 13.07 2.88 46.15
CA ILE A 67 12.07 1.81 46.16
C ILE A 67 10.75 2.29 46.75
N GLU A 68 10.81 3.05 47.85
CA GLU A 68 9.62 3.66 48.47
C GLU A 68 8.96 4.68 47.54
N ASN A 69 9.76 5.41 46.76
CA ASN A 69 9.28 6.35 45.73
C ASN A 69 8.58 5.65 44.55
N ILE A 70 9.07 4.49 44.08
CA ILE A 70 8.39 3.69 43.04
C ILE A 70 7.06 3.12 43.56
N ILE A 71 7.05 2.61 44.80
CA ILE A 71 5.86 2.02 45.42
C ILE A 71 4.80 3.11 45.72
N ARG A 72 5.20 4.29 46.20
CA ARG A 72 4.28 5.42 46.44
C ARG A 72 3.71 6.04 45.17
N LYS A 73 4.51 6.15 44.10
CA LYS A 73 4.14 6.85 42.85
C LYS A 73 3.50 5.93 41.79
N ASN A 74 3.48 4.62 42.03
CA ASN A 74 2.87 3.62 41.16
C ASN A 74 3.36 3.71 39.70
N CYS A 75 4.67 3.82 39.51
CA CYS A 75 5.33 4.08 38.22
C CYS A 75 5.16 2.97 37.16
N PHE A 76 4.49 1.86 37.50
CA PHE A 76 4.08 0.82 36.57
C PHE A 76 2.60 0.48 36.82
N PRO A 77 1.64 1.07 36.09
CA PRO A 77 0.22 0.86 36.34
C PRO A 77 -0.28 -0.57 35.99
N PHE A 78 0.59 -1.45 35.48
CA PHE A 78 0.25 -2.80 35.02
C PHE A 78 0.20 -3.88 36.13
N VAL A 79 0.32 -3.52 37.41
CA VAL A 79 0.59 -4.50 38.49
C VAL A 79 -0.66 -5.21 39.06
N ASN A 80 -1.89 -4.75 38.80
CA ASN A 80 -3.07 -5.52 39.20
C ASN A 80 -3.46 -6.57 38.14
N GLY A 81 -2.79 -7.72 38.19
CA GLY A 81 -3.21 -8.93 37.47
C GLY A 81 -2.12 -9.96 37.13
N SER A 82 -0.84 -9.63 37.29
CA SER A 82 0.28 -10.46 36.78
C SER A 82 0.98 -11.36 37.82
N GLY A 83 0.54 -11.39 39.09
CA GLY A 83 1.07 -12.34 40.07
C GLY A 83 2.53 -12.11 40.50
N LEU A 84 3.03 -10.87 40.44
CA LEU A 84 4.34 -10.50 40.98
C LEU A 84 4.28 -10.33 42.52
N ASN A 85 5.15 -11.04 43.24
CA ASN A 85 5.29 -10.93 44.69
C ASN A 85 6.21 -9.74 45.03
N ILE A 86 5.66 -8.71 45.68
CA ILE A 86 6.32 -7.46 46.09
C ILE A 86 7.55 -7.73 46.98
N GLU A 87 7.57 -8.83 47.74
CA GLU A 87 8.72 -9.23 48.57
C GLU A 87 10.00 -9.52 47.76
N LYS A 88 9.92 -9.73 46.44
CA LYS A 88 11.11 -9.91 45.57
C LYS A 88 11.74 -8.60 45.10
N ILE A 89 11.03 -7.47 45.18
CA ILE A 89 11.50 -6.16 44.72
C ILE A 89 12.38 -5.50 45.78
N GLU A 90 12.07 -5.71 47.07
CA GLU A 90 12.83 -5.15 48.21
C GLU A 90 14.26 -5.70 48.34
N GLY A 91 14.61 -6.76 47.59
CA GLY A 91 15.95 -7.36 47.60
C GLY A 91 16.97 -6.74 46.66
N HIS A 92 16.56 -5.88 45.72
CA HIS A 92 17.44 -5.31 44.70
C HIS A 92 17.81 -3.87 45.03
N LYS A 93 19.08 -3.63 45.39
CA LYS A 93 19.59 -2.30 45.78
C LYS A 93 20.12 -1.47 44.61
N ASP A 94 20.32 -2.08 43.45
CA ASP A 94 20.82 -1.44 42.22
C ASP A 94 19.72 -1.38 41.14
N PRO A 95 19.32 -0.19 40.66
CA PRO A 95 18.34 0.00 39.59
C PRO A 95 18.71 -0.70 38.28
N ILE A 96 20.00 -0.90 37.99
CA ILE A 96 20.47 -1.55 36.77
C ILE A 96 20.18 -3.04 36.80
N ASP A 97 20.37 -3.70 37.95
CA ASP A 97 20.01 -5.11 38.13
C ASP A 97 18.50 -5.33 38.12
N PHE A 98 17.71 -4.33 38.53
CA PHE A 98 16.26 -4.33 38.36
C PHE A 98 15.86 -4.22 36.88
N CYS A 99 16.51 -3.35 36.10
CA CYS A 99 16.24 -3.19 34.65
C CYS A 99 16.64 -4.42 33.81
N LYS A 100 17.65 -5.20 34.22
CA LYS A 100 18.04 -6.46 33.59
C LYS A 100 16.96 -7.55 33.65
N LEU A 101 15.95 -7.41 34.51
CA LEU A 101 14.79 -8.32 34.51
C LEU A 101 13.86 -8.10 33.30
N PHE A 102 14.02 -6.98 32.58
CA PHE A 102 13.05 -6.52 31.57
C PHE A 102 13.66 -6.21 30.19
N ILE A 103 15.00 -6.22 30.05
CA ILE A 103 15.71 -5.84 28.81
C ILE A 103 16.88 -6.82 28.60
N ASP A 104 17.03 -7.36 27.37
CA ASP A 104 18.17 -8.24 27.06
C ASP A 104 19.49 -7.48 26.83
N ASP A 105 20.61 -8.21 26.86
CA ASP A 105 21.97 -7.67 26.82
C ASP A 105 22.32 -6.95 25.49
N ASP A 106 21.61 -7.24 24.40
CA ASP A 106 21.88 -6.64 23.08
C ASP A 106 21.33 -5.21 22.99
N ASN A 107 20.22 -4.92 23.67
CA ASN A 107 19.62 -3.59 23.72
C ASN A 107 20.40 -2.61 24.62
N MET A 108 21.08 -3.11 25.65
CA MET A 108 21.98 -2.30 26.49
C MET A 108 23.22 -1.81 25.74
N ASN A 109 23.77 -2.64 24.85
CA ASN A 109 24.92 -2.27 24.02
C ASN A 109 24.59 -1.18 22.99
N LEU A 110 23.35 -1.16 22.48
CA LEU A 110 22.83 -0.14 21.58
C LEU A 110 22.68 1.24 22.24
N ILE A 111 22.19 1.26 23.48
CA ILE A 111 22.06 2.50 24.27
C ILE A 111 23.46 3.07 24.58
N VAL A 112 24.43 2.21 24.90
CA VAL A 112 25.83 2.60 25.14
C VAL A 112 26.50 3.13 23.85
N LEU A 113 26.17 2.59 22.68
CA LEU A 113 26.74 3.02 21.41
C LEU A 113 26.20 4.39 20.94
N GLU A 114 24.89 4.62 21.07
CA GLU A 114 24.28 5.90 20.69
C GLU A 114 24.65 7.03 21.65
N THR A 115 24.84 6.72 22.93
CA THR A 115 25.36 7.70 23.91
C THR A 115 26.78 8.15 23.54
N LYS A 116 27.65 7.23 23.08
CA LYS A 116 29.01 7.56 22.58
C LYS A 116 28.99 8.40 21.30
N ARG A 117 27.95 8.24 20.47
CA ARG A 117 27.77 8.99 19.22
C ARG A 117 27.32 10.43 19.48
N TYR A 118 26.43 10.61 20.46
CA TYR A 118 25.92 11.92 20.89
C TYR A 118 27.02 12.80 21.51
N VAL A 119 27.95 12.20 22.26
CA VAL A 119 29.13 12.89 22.84
C VAL A 119 30.10 13.42 21.78
N LYS A 120 30.21 12.74 20.63
CA LYS A 120 31.13 13.14 19.54
C LYS A 120 30.64 14.34 18.72
N ILE A 121 29.34 14.64 18.75
CA ILE A 121 28.72 15.74 18.00
C ILE A 121 28.83 17.08 18.76
N LYS A 122 29.04 17.02 20.08
CA LYS A 122 29.06 18.20 20.95
C LYS A 122 30.41 18.95 21.04
N SER A 123 31.46 18.51 20.33
CA SER A 123 32.82 19.09 20.42
C SER A 123 33.24 20.02 19.27
N LEU A 124 32.30 20.56 18.47
CA LEU A 124 32.60 21.62 17.51
C LEU A 124 32.29 23.00 18.13
N ASN A 125 33.35 23.77 18.37
CA ASN A 125 33.42 24.95 19.23
C ASN A 125 32.77 26.23 18.65
N ASN A 126 32.12 26.99 19.55
CA ASN A 126 31.39 28.25 19.35
C ASN A 126 32.24 29.51 19.03
N ALA A 127 33.40 29.37 18.40
CA ALA A 127 34.31 30.49 18.10
C ALA A 127 34.24 31.03 16.65
N GLU A 128 33.63 30.31 15.71
CA GLU A 128 33.53 30.75 14.29
C GLU A 128 32.18 31.42 13.94
N ILE A 129 31.15 31.20 14.76
CA ILE A 129 29.79 31.73 14.54
C ILE A 129 29.68 33.25 14.84
N SER A 130 30.56 33.79 15.68
CA SER A 130 30.61 35.26 15.96
C SER A 130 31.41 36.06 14.94
N LYS A 131 32.17 35.41 14.05
CA LYS A 131 32.96 36.09 13.00
C LYS A 131 32.14 36.33 11.71
N LEU A 132 31.16 35.45 11.43
CA LEU A 132 30.22 35.56 10.31
C LEU A 132 29.11 36.59 10.54
N LYS A 133 28.68 36.81 11.79
CA LYS A 133 27.63 37.79 12.13
C LYS A 133 28.02 39.25 11.86
N ASN A 134 29.32 39.59 11.88
CA ASN A 134 29.81 40.95 11.59
C ASN A 134 30.11 41.21 10.10
N GLN A 135 30.16 40.17 9.25
CA GLN A 135 30.28 40.35 7.80
C GLN A 135 28.92 40.56 7.12
N ILE A 136 27.84 40.10 7.76
CA ILE A 136 26.45 40.26 7.29
C ILE A 136 25.93 41.71 7.51
N TYR A 137 26.52 42.48 8.42
CA TYR A 137 26.12 43.87 8.67
C TYR A 137 26.62 44.87 7.59
N ASN A 138 27.70 44.54 6.87
CA ASN A 138 28.30 45.44 5.87
C ASN A 138 27.81 45.20 4.42
N LEU A 139 27.04 44.14 4.16
CA LEU A 139 26.48 43.84 2.83
C LEU A 139 25.08 44.46 2.60
N ASN A 140 24.45 44.99 3.64
CA ASN A 140 23.09 45.58 3.60
C ASN A 140 23.03 47.03 3.10
N ASN A 141 24.12 47.63 2.62
CA ASN A 141 24.17 49.05 2.21
C ASN A 141 24.33 49.29 0.70
N GLU A 142 24.29 48.27 -0.16
CA GLU A 142 24.51 48.42 -1.62
C GLU A 142 23.33 48.00 -2.51
N LEU A 143 22.09 48.01 -2.01
CA LEU A 143 20.92 47.68 -2.84
C LEU A 143 19.83 48.77 -2.85
N SER A 144 20.22 50.03 -3.02
CA SER A 144 19.32 51.11 -3.45
C SER A 144 19.74 51.63 -4.82
N ASN A 145 19.02 51.28 -5.87
CA ASN A 145 18.75 52.10 -7.08
C ASN A 145 18.14 51.21 -8.18
N GLU A 146 16.85 51.41 -8.48
CA GLU A 146 16.39 51.99 -9.76
C GLU A 146 14.86 51.88 -9.90
N LYS A 147 14.22 53.05 -9.91
CA LYS A 147 12.86 53.30 -10.38
C LYS A 147 12.92 53.64 -11.86
N HIS A 148 12.20 52.91 -12.72
CA HIS A 148 11.46 53.47 -13.88
C HIS A 148 10.83 52.37 -14.76
N VAL A 149 9.62 51.89 -14.43
CA VAL A 149 8.67 51.31 -15.42
C VAL A 149 7.23 51.49 -14.90
N VAL A 150 6.87 52.73 -14.50
CA VAL A 150 5.52 53.07 -14.01
C VAL A 150 4.75 53.94 -15.01
N GLU A 151 5.36 54.39 -16.10
CA GLU A 151 4.74 55.35 -17.03
C GLU A 151 4.15 54.73 -18.31
N THR A 152 4.04 53.40 -18.41
CA THR A 152 3.51 52.72 -19.61
C THR A 152 2.24 51.91 -19.38
N LEU A 153 1.66 51.96 -18.17
CA LEU A 153 0.45 51.20 -17.80
C LEU A 153 -0.83 52.04 -17.73
N GLU A 154 -0.74 53.36 -17.86
CA GLU A 154 -1.91 54.26 -17.76
C GLU A 154 -2.64 54.47 -19.10
N GLU A 155 -2.05 54.10 -20.24
CA GLU A 155 -2.70 54.22 -21.56
C GLU A 155 -3.50 52.97 -21.99
N GLN A 156 -3.36 51.83 -21.31
CA GLN A 156 -4.07 50.59 -21.65
C GLN A 156 -5.38 50.37 -20.87
N ILE A 157 -5.62 51.19 -19.84
CA ILE A 157 -6.80 51.08 -18.96
C ILE A 157 -8.04 51.76 -19.58
N ASP A 158 -7.86 52.68 -20.52
CA ASP A 158 -8.94 53.44 -21.17
C ASP A 158 -9.63 52.69 -22.33
N GLU A 159 -9.02 51.64 -22.90
CA GLU A 159 -9.63 50.85 -23.98
C GLU A 159 -10.55 49.72 -23.47
N MET A 160 -10.27 49.17 -22.29
CA MET A 160 -11.05 48.06 -21.71
C MET A 160 -12.40 48.48 -21.12
N GLN A 161 -12.57 49.76 -20.76
CA GLN A 161 -13.82 50.29 -20.20
C GLN A 161 -14.93 50.47 -21.26
N LYS A 162 -14.62 50.33 -22.55
CA LYS A 162 -15.60 50.43 -23.65
C LYS A 162 -16.33 49.12 -23.98
N PHE A 163 -15.87 47.98 -23.47
CA PHE A 163 -16.40 46.67 -23.87
C PHE A 163 -17.48 46.11 -22.91
N LEU A 164 -17.69 46.75 -21.76
CA LEU A 164 -18.59 46.27 -20.69
C LEU A 164 -20.03 46.83 -20.76
N GLN A 165 -20.45 47.40 -21.90
CA GLN A 165 -21.79 48.02 -22.06
C GLN A 165 -22.85 47.19 -22.79
N GLU A 166 -22.60 45.91 -23.11
CA GLU A 166 -23.59 45.07 -23.81
C GLU A 166 -24.00 43.83 -22.98
N ILE A 167 -24.95 44.11 -22.08
CA ILE A 167 -25.88 43.23 -21.31
C ILE A 167 -26.67 42.30 -22.31
N PRO A 168 -27.47 41.24 -21.99
CA PRO A 168 -28.16 40.89 -20.71
C PRO A 168 -28.38 39.38 -20.32
N ASP A 169 -28.80 39.23 -19.06
CA ASP A 169 -29.38 38.06 -18.34
C ASP A 169 -30.63 37.42 -18.97
N ILE A 170 -30.83 36.10 -18.77
CA ILE A 170 -32.16 35.47 -18.53
C ILE A 170 -32.05 34.25 -17.58
N SER A 171 -32.93 34.22 -16.59
CA SER A 171 -33.12 33.23 -15.51
C SER A 171 -34.17 32.14 -15.83
N VAL A 172 -34.29 31.08 -15.00
CA VAL A 172 -35.55 30.51 -14.42
C VAL A 172 -35.37 29.08 -13.80
N THR A 173 -35.44 29.07 -12.47
CA THR A 173 -36.02 28.16 -11.44
C THR A 173 -36.62 26.74 -11.71
N GLY A 174 -36.38 25.78 -10.78
CA GLY A 174 -37.47 24.99 -10.13
C GLY A 174 -37.34 23.47 -9.80
N THR A 175 -36.83 23.13 -8.60
CA THR A 175 -37.26 22.13 -7.56
C THR A 175 -37.53 20.61 -7.79
N SER A 176 -37.22 19.84 -6.73
CA SER A 176 -36.97 18.39 -6.58
C SER A 176 -38.05 17.60 -5.79
N ASN A 177 -38.14 16.27 -6.04
CA ASN A 177 -38.00 15.14 -5.07
C ASN A 177 -38.75 13.84 -5.47
N ASN A 178 -38.18 12.70 -5.03
CA ASN A 178 -38.57 11.28 -5.20
C ASN A 178 -38.14 10.53 -6.48
N LYS A 179 -36.90 9.99 -6.48
CA LYS A 179 -36.36 9.16 -7.58
C LYS A 179 -35.66 7.85 -7.18
N ALA A 180 -35.89 7.28 -5.99
CA ALA A 180 -35.31 5.96 -5.66
C ALA A 180 -36.11 4.77 -6.23
N ALA A 181 -37.42 4.91 -6.45
CA ALA A 181 -38.28 3.83 -6.94
C ALA A 181 -38.68 3.95 -8.44
N ILE A 182 -38.39 5.09 -9.08
CA ILE A 182 -38.77 5.35 -10.48
C ILE A 182 -37.55 5.23 -11.44
N VAL A 183 -36.33 5.12 -10.91
CA VAL A 183 -35.11 4.98 -11.72
C VAL A 183 -34.92 3.54 -12.22
N HIS A 184 -35.24 2.50 -11.45
CA HIS A 184 -35.08 1.11 -11.91
C HIS A 184 -36.06 0.66 -13.00
N LYS A 185 -37.23 1.31 -13.14
CA LYS A 185 -38.24 0.92 -14.14
C LYS A 185 -38.24 1.77 -15.41
N THR A 186 -37.54 2.91 -15.41
CA THR A 186 -37.43 3.81 -16.57
C THR A 186 -36.12 3.62 -17.34
N LEU A 187 -35.09 3.03 -16.71
CA LEU A 187 -33.81 2.69 -17.36
C LEU A 187 -33.85 1.47 -18.30
N SER A 188 -34.96 0.74 -18.38
CA SER A 188 -35.10 -0.42 -19.27
C SER A 188 -35.74 -0.11 -20.64
N LYS A 189 -36.07 1.17 -20.95
CA LYS A 189 -36.79 1.52 -22.19
C LYS A 189 -36.18 2.61 -23.08
N SER A 190 -35.00 3.15 -22.77
CA SER A 190 -34.28 4.02 -23.71
C SER A 190 -32.78 3.71 -23.71
N ASN A 191 -32.39 2.77 -24.58
CA ASN A 191 -31.09 2.64 -25.25
C ASN A 191 -31.01 1.26 -25.91
N GLN A 192 -31.89 1.03 -26.90
CA GLN A 192 -31.90 -0.21 -27.68
C GLN A 192 -30.94 -0.20 -28.88
N GLU A 193 -30.07 0.80 -29.01
CA GLU A 193 -29.05 0.82 -30.06
C GLU A 193 -27.68 1.09 -29.43
N GLY A 194 -26.92 0.02 -29.14
CA GLY A 194 -25.48 0.14 -28.83
C GLY A 194 -24.88 -0.79 -27.76
N LYS A 195 -25.66 -1.62 -27.06
CA LYS A 195 -25.15 -2.70 -26.18
C LYS A 195 -24.64 -3.85 -27.05
N ASN A 196 -23.58 -4.54 -26.62
CA ASN A 196 -22.94 -5.71 -27.26
C ASN A 196 -21.67 -5.41 -28.08
N ASP A 197 -20.72 -4.67 -27.52
CA ASP A 197 -19.33 -4.79 -27.99
C ASP A 197 -18.45 -5.18 -26.79
N ILE A 198 -17.89 -6.40 -26.82
CA ILE A 198 -16.89 -6.91 -25.85
C ILE A 198 -15.62 -6.03 -25.87
N CYS A 199 -15.50 -5.17 -26.88
CA CYS A 199 -14.34 -4.33 -27.19
C CYS A 199 -14.60 -2.87 -26.80
N PRO A 200 -14.51 -2.53 -25.49
CA PRO A 200 -14.84 -1.20 -25.01
C PRO A 200 -13.84 -0.15 -25.54
N ALA A 201 -12.63 -0.58 -25.95
CA ALA A 201 -11.57 0.21 -26.59
C ALA A 201 -12.01 1.14 -27.75
N LYS A 202 -13.14 0.88 -28.42
CA LYS A 202 -13.60 1.68 -29.57
C LYS A 202 -14.39 2.94 -29.19
N LYS A 203 -14.85 3.08 -27.94
CA LYS A 203 -15.92 4.04 -27.57
C LYS A 203 -15.54 5.12 -26.55
N PHE A 204 -14.31 5.16 -26.03
CA PHE A 204 -13.96 6.10 -24.95
C PHE A 204 -13.18 7.30 -25.46
N TYR A 205 -13.89 8.43 -25.52
CA TYR A 205 -13.31 9.75 -25.75
C TYR A 205 -13.78 10.64 -24.61
N SER A 206 -12.92 11.56 -24.16
CA SER A 206 -13.33 12.58 -23.21
C SER A 206 -14.23 13.60 -23.92
N SER A 207 -15.31 14.02 -23.26
CA SER A 207 -16.03 15.23 -23.64
C SER A 207 -15.08 16.43 -23.62
N LYS A 208 -15.34 17.43 -24.47
CA LYS A 208 -14.55 18.68 -24.51
C LYS A 208 -14.74 19.55 -23.25
N GLU A 209 -15.76 19.28 -22.44
CA GLU A 209 -16.10 20.08 -21.26
C GLU A 209 -15.55 19.50 -19.93
N ASP A 210 -15.03 18.27 -19.97
CA ASP A 210 -14.49 17.53 -18.83
C ASP A 210 -13.00 17.87 -18.61
N ILE A 211 -12.54 17.84 -17.36
CA ILE A 211 -11.12 17.96 -17.03
C ILE A 211 -10.50 16.55 -17.10
N GLN A 212 -9.74 16.29 -18.17
CA GLN A 212 -9.00 15.05 -18.31
C GLN A 212 -7.55 15.27 -17.83
N MET A 213 -7.10 14.54 -16.80
CA MET A 213 -5.84 14.83 -16.11
C MET A 213 -4.58 14.74 -16.99
N LEU A 214 -4.52 13.85 -17.99
CA LEU A 214 -3.39 13.79 -18.93
C LEU A 214 -3.32 15.05 -19.80
N GLN A 215 -4.48 15.58 -20.23
CA GLN A 215 -4.57 16.86 -20.95
C GLN A 215 -4.31 18.05 -20.01
N ALA A 216 -4.79 17.99 -18.75
CA ALA A 216 -4.47 19.00 -17.75
C ALA A 216 -2.94 19.06 -17.50
N TYR A 217 -2.28 17.91 -17.44
CA TYR A 217 -0.83 17.82 -17.30
C TYR A 217 -0.08 18.39 -18.51
N GLU A 218 -0.69 18.55 -19.69
CA GLU A 218 -0.06 19.25 -20.83
C GLU A 218 -0.01 20.75 -20.61
N ILE A 219 -1.08 21.33 -20.06
CA ILE A 219 -1.24 22.78 -19.89
C ILE A 219 -0.67 23.31 -18.58
N ILE A 220 -0.58 22.48 -17.53
CA ILE A 220 -0.01 22.89 -16.25
C ILE A 220 1.50 23.15 -16.44
N PRO A 221 2.03 24.32 -16.04
CA PRO A 221 3.45 24.65 -16.22
C PRO A 221 4.36 23.86 -15.27
N PHE A 222 3.85 23.42 -14.12
CA PHE A 222 4.60 22.79 -13.04
C PHE A 222 5.73 23.67 -12.48
N ASP A 223 5.52 24.99 -12.48
CA ASP A 223 6.37 25.93 -11.78
C ASP A 223 6.04 25.94 -10.27
N ASN A 224 7.06 26.18 -9.44
CA ASN A 224 6.91 26.33 -7.99
C ASN A 224 7.13 27.80 -7.57
N VAL A 225 6.28 28.68 -8.09
CA VAL A 225 6.33 30.11 -7.76
C VAL A 225 5.72 30.35 -6.38
N ASN A 226 6.44 31.07 -5.51
CA ASN A 226 5.98 31.43 -4.18
C ASN A 226 4.71 32.30 -4.24
N GLY A 227 3.59 31.76 -3.74
CA GLY A 227 2.27 32.38 -3.69
C GLY A 227 1.99 33.26 -2.47
N GLY A 228 2.98 33.50 -1.60
CA GLY A 228 2.83 34.26 -0.36
C GLY A 228 2.50 33.37 0.83
N ALA A 229 1.51 33.76 1.65
CA ALA A 229 1.11 32.99 2.84
C ALA A 229 0.71 31.54 2.49
N TRP A 230 0.05 31.36 1.34
CA TRP A 230 -0.08 30.06 0.70
C TRP A 230 1.02 29.89 -0.34
N GLU A 231 2.17 29.37 0.11
CA GLU A 231 3.42 29.32 -0.67
C GLU A 231 3.28 28.65 -2.04
N GLN A 232 2.45 27.62 -2.17
CA GLN A 232 2.27 26.88 -3.43
C GLN A 232 1.02 27.27 -4.22
N GLY A 233 0.33 28.32 -3.81
CA GLY A 233 -0.87 28.80 -4.49
C GLY A 233 -0.72 30.22 -5.01
N PHE A 234 -1.61 31.08 -4.53
CA PHE A 234 -1.71 32.49 -4.89
C PHE A 234 -2.41 33.25 -3.75
N GLU A 235 -2.30 34.58 -3.75
CA GLU A 235 -2.99 35.43 -2.78
C GLU A 235 -4.52 35.35 -3.01
N ILE A 236 -5.25 34.93 -1.97
CA ILE A 236 -6.70 34.82 -2.01
C ILE A 236 -7.33 36.07 -1.39
N THR A 237 -8.15 36.76 -2.16
CA THR A 237 -8.90 37.95 -1.72
C THR A 237 -10.40 37.77 -1.95
N TYR A 238 -11.21 38.51 -1.20
CA TYR A 238 -12.66 38.57 -1.35
C TYR A 238 -13.15 39.98 -1.01
N ASN A 239 -14.33 40.36 -1.51
CA ASN A 239 -14.90 41.69 -1.28
C ASN A 239 -15.88 41.68 -0.09
N ASN A 240 -15.59 42.46 0.95
CA ASN A 240 -16.39 42.55 2.18
C ASN A 240 -17.84 43.03 1.95
N GLU A 241 -18.09 43.90 0.97
CA GLU A 241 -19.46 44.34 0.66
C GLU A 241 -20.22 43.29 -0.14
N HIS A 242 -19.52 42.50 -0.95
CA HIS A 242 -20.10 41.44 -1.74
C HIS A 242 -20.54 40.26 -0.89
N ILE A 243 -19.74 39.86 0.11
CA ILE A 243 -20.08 38.72 0.98
C ILE A 243 -21.38 38.93 1.75
N LEU A 244 -21.79 40.18 2.01
CA LEU A 244 -23.07 40.49 2.68
C LEU A 244 -24.29 40.28 1.78
N LYS A 245 -24.08 40.20 0.46
CA LYS A 245 -25.12 39.96 -0.55
C LYS A 245 -25.18 38.48 -0.99
N GLU A 246 -24.15 37.71 -0.66
CA GLU A 246 -24.09 36.27 -0.92
C GLU A 246 -24.98 35.48 0.06
N ASP A 247 -25.36 34.27 -0.33
CA ASP A 247 -25.94 33.32 0.60
C ASP A 247 -24.98 33.05 1.76
N LYS A 248 -25.52 32.91 2.98
CA LYS A 248 -24.73 32.68 4.19
C LYS A 248 -23.79 31.48 4.00
N LEU A 249 -22.51 31.67 4.33
CA LEU A 249 -21.50 30.60 4.28
C LEU A 249 -21.71 29.64 5.45
N GLN A 250 -21.94 28.36 5.17
CA GLN A 250 -21.95 27.34 6.23
C GLN A 250 -20.59 26.68 6.36
N VAL A 251 -20.05 26.67 7.57
CA VAL A 251 -18.75 26.10 7.88
C VAL A 251 -18.95 24.95 8.86
N PHE A 252 -18.51 23.76 8.44
CA PHE A 252 -18.47 22.57 9.27
C PHE A 252 -17.05 22.34 9.75
N VAL A 253 -16.84 22.52 11.04
CA VAL A 253 -15.59 22.17 11.72
C VAL A 253 -15.66 20.69 12.08
N VAL A 254 -14.74 19.88 11.56
CA VAL A 254 -14.79 18.42 11.62
C VAL A 254 -13.56 17.88 12.37
N PRO A 255 -13.69 17.64 13.69
CA PRO A 255 -12.68 16.96 14.47
C PRO A 255 -12.37 15.55 13.95
N HIS A 256 -11.09 15.21 13.82
CA HIS A 256 -10.63 13.87 13.42
C HIS A 256 -9.30 13.50 14.10
N SER A 257 -8.93 12.23 14.04
CA SER A 257 -7.61 11.74 14.42
C SER A 257 -7.13 10.76 13.35
N HIS A 258 -5.96 11.02 12.75
CA HIS A 258 -5.35 10.11 11.78
C HIS A 258 -4.56 9.05 12.56
N ASN A 259 -4.91 7.76 12.43
CA ASN A 259 -4.33 6.69 13.25
C ASN A 259 -3.73 5.62 12.36
N ASP A 260 -2.43 5.69 12.12
CA ASP A 260 -1.70 4.72 11.31
C ASP A 260 -1.68 3.32 11.94
N PRO A 261 -2.20 2.28 11.26
CA PRO A 261 -2.11 0.89 11.69
C PRO A 261 -0.71 0.27 11.63
N GLY A 262 0.32 1.09 11.85
CA GLY A 262 1.73 0.73 11.88
C GLY A 262 2.58 1.64 10.98
N TRP A 263 3.46 2.45 11.57
CA TRP A 263 4.36 3.37 10.88
C TRP A 263 5.66 3.55 11.66
N TRP A 264 5.68 4.32 12.75
CA TRP A 264 6.81 4.34 13.69
C TRP A 264 6.75 3.21 14.70
N TYR A 265 5.55 3.00 15.23
CA TYR A 265 5.25 1.92 16.17
C TYR A 265 4.41 0.86 15.46
N THR A 266 4.39 -0.35 16.02
CA THR A 266 3.53 -1.42 15.52
C THR A 266 2.06 -1.07 15.75
N PHE A 267 1.16 -1.76 15.05
CA PHE A 267 -0.29 -1.63 15.23
C PHE A 267 -0.67 -1.69 16.73
N GLU A 268 -0.25 -2.74 17.44
CA GLU A 268 -0.62 -2.94 18.85
C GLU A 268 0.02 -1.90 19.80
N ASN A 269 1.20 -1.36 19.46
CA ASN A 269 1.85 -0.32 20.26
C ASN A 269 1.15 1.02 20.11
N TYR A 270 0.83 1.44 18.87
CA TYR A 270 0.02 2.64 18.64
C TYR A 270 -1.34 2.55 19.32
N PHE A 271 -1.96 1.37 19.30
CA PHE A 271 -3.20 1.15 20.04
C PHE A 271 -3.01 1.47 21.53
N SER A 272 -2.02 0.85 22.16
CA SER A 272 -1.82 0.93 23.60
C SER A 272 -1.35 2.31 24.09
N ILE A 273 -0.62 3.05 23.25
CA ILE A 273 -0.07 4.37 23.61
C ILE A 273 -1.09 5.49 23.34
N TYR A 274 -1.78 5.44 22.19
CA TYR A 274 -2.62 6.55 21.72
C TYR A 274 -4.06 6.14 21.46
N THR A 275 -4.29 5.19 20.55
CA THR A 275 -5.61 4.97 19.95
C THR A 275 -6.66 4.50 20.94
N ASP A 276 -6.25 3.71 21.94
CA ASP A 276 -7.13 3.28 23.01
C ASP A 276 -7.70 4.47 23.80
N ASN A 277 -6.82 5.41 24.16
CA ASN A 277 -7.22 6.65 24.84
C ASN A 277 -8.08 7.53 23.94
N ILE A 278 -7.73 7.66 22.66
CA ILE A 278 -8.49 8.47 21.68
C ILE A 278 -9.94 7.98 21.61
N LEU A 279 -10.16 6.68 21.39
CA LEU A 279 -11.50 6.11 21.27
C LEU A 279 -12.25 6.10 22.61
N THR A 280 -11.56 5.86 23.72
CA THR A 280 -12.15 5.93 25.07
C THR A 280 -12.61 7.35 25.41
N PHE A 281 -11.81 8.36 25.08
CA PHE A 281 -12.17 9.76 25.30
C PHE A 281 -13.21 10.27 24.30
N ALA A 282 -13.19 9.81 23.05
CA ALA A 282 -14.30 10.06 22.12
C ALA A 282 -15.61 9.49 22.69
N ASN A 283 -15.58 8.25 23.21
CA ASN A 283 -16.74 7.62 23.85
C ASN A 283 -17.23 8.39 25.10
N LYS A 284 -16.35 9.10 25.80
CA LYS A 284 -16.70 9.89 26.99
C LYS A 284 -17.21 11.29 26.63
N TYR A 285 -16.41 12.07 25.90
CA TYR A 285 -16.64 13.50 25.71
C TYR A 285 -17.72 13.82 24.68
N LEU A 286 -18.00 12.93 23.72
CA LEU A 286 -19.11 13.13 22.80
C LEU A 286 -20.48 12.93 23.48
N HIS A 287 -20.56 12.21 24.61
CA HIS A 287 -21.74 12.19 25.48
C HIS A 287 -21.83 13.41 26.41
N GLU A 288 -20.68 13.98 26.79
CA GLU A 288 -20.61 15.19 27.64
C GLU A 288 -20.92 16.47 26.83
N PHE A 289 -20.49 16.52 25.57
CA PHE A 289 -20.57 17.68 24.68
C PHE A 289 -21.49 17.41 23.49
N ASP A 290 -22.80 17.63 23.68
CA ASP A 290 -23.86 17.43 22.67
C ASP A 290 -23.66 18.26 21.37
N ASP A 291 -22.89 19.35 21.44
CA ASP A 291 -22.55 20.19 20.29
C ASP A 291 -21.35 19.66 19.48
N MET A 292 -20.51 18.80 20.05
CA MET A 292 -19.27 18.33 19.42
C MET A 292 -19.53 17.11 18.53
N ARG A 293 -18.77 16.99 17.44
CA ARG A 293 -18.80 15.87 16.50
C ARG A 293 -17.39 15.34 16.28
N PHE A 294 -17.28 14.10 15.82
CA PHE A 294 -16.01 13.47 15.49
C PHE A 294 -16.17 12.52 14.30
N ILE A 295 -15.11 12.35 13.50
CA ILE A 295 -15.05 11.34 12.45
C ILE A 295 -13.93 10.34 12.75
N TYR A 296 -14.12 9.08 12.37
CA TYR A 296 -13.13 8.01 12.54
C TYR A 296 -13.08 7.08 11.33
N ALA A 297 -11.90 6.57 10.95
CA ALA A 297 -11.70 5.86 9.68
C ALA A 297 -11.22 4.40 9.82
N GLU A 298 -10.26 4.10 10.71
CA GLU A 298 -9.54 2.82 10.72
C GLU A 298 -10.27 1.74 11.54
N MET A 299 -11.05 0.88 10.87
CA MET A 299 -11.85 -0.14 11.57
C MET A 299 -11.01 -1.20 12.26
N SER A 300 -9.76 -1.40 11.84
CA SER A 300 -8.81 -2.28 12.54
C SER A 300 -8.64 -1.88 14.01
N PHE A 301 -8.43 -0.60 14.29
CA PHE A 301 -8.29 -0.09 15.66
C PHE A 301 -9.62 -0.04 16.40
N LEU A 302 -10.72 0.33 15.73
CA LEU A 302 -12.04 0.30 16.37
C LEU A 302 -12.41 -1.12 16.81
N GLU A 303 -12.11 -2.13 16.00
CA GLU A 303 -12.33 -3.53 16.35
C GLU A 303 -11.44 -3.98 17.52
N LEU A 304 -10.17 -3.57 17.53
CA LEU A 304 -9.27 -3.86 18.64
C LEU A 304 -9.75 -3.20 19.95
N TRP A 305 -10.19 -1.94 19.90
CA TRP A 305 -10.82 -1.25 21.04
C TRP A 305 -12.06 -2.01 21.50
N TRP A 306 -12.94 -2.35 20.57
CA TRP A 306 -14.18 -3.08 20.83
C TRP A 306 -13.90 -4.40 21.56
N SER A 307 -12.90 -5.15 21.11
CA SER A 307 -12.53 -6.45 21.69
C SER A 307 -12.06 -6.35 23.15
N ARG A 308 -11.46 -5.23 23.56
CA ARG A 308 -10.88 -5.03 24.90
C ARG A 308 -11.81 -4.32 25.89
N HIS A 309 -12.83 -3.61 25.39
CA HIS A 309 -13.71 -2.78 26.22
C HIS A 309 -14.95 -3.51 26.74
N SER A 310 -15.61 -2.93 27.75
CA SER A 310 -16.79 -3.52 28.37
C SER A 310 -18.02 -3.44 27.45
N GLU A 311 -19.03 -4.27 27.71
CA GLU A 311 -20.31 -4.18 26.99
C GLU A 311 -20.98 -2.81 27.17
N GLU A 312 -20.83 -2.18 28.34
CA GLU A 312 -21.34 -0.82 28.59
C GLU A 312 -20.67 0.21 27.67
N ASP A 313 -19.35 0.16 27.53
CA ASP A 313 -18.61 1.07 26.66
C ASP A 313 -18.99 0.89 25.19
N ARG A 314 -19.16 -0.36 24.76
CA ARG A 314 -19.59 -0.70 23.39
C ARG A 314 -20.99 -0.18 23.08
N VAL A 315 -21.93 -0.28 24.03
CA VAL A 315 -23.27 0.28 23.89
C VAL A 315 -23.21 1.80 23.75
N LYS A 316 -22.43 2.49 24.60
CA LYS A 316 -22.23 3.94 24.50
C LYS A 316 -21.61 4.36 23.16
N MET A 317 -20.62 3.62 22.67
CA MET A 317 -19.98 3.89 21.39
C MET A 317 -20.97 3.72 20.24
N LYS A 318 -21.78 2.66 20.30
CA LYS A 318 -22.85 2.40 19.33
C LYS A 318 -23.89 3.51 19.32
N GLU A 319 -24.28 4.03 20.47
CA GLU A 319 -25.21 5.17 20.58
C GLU A 319 -24.65 6.42 19.89
N LEU A 320 -23.37 6.75 20.11
CA LEU A 320 -22.71 7.89 19.46
C LEU A 320 -22.65 7.75 17.92
N ILE A 321 -22.46 6.53 17.44
CA ILE A 321 -22.43 6.25 16.00
C ILE A 321 -23.83 6.34 15.40
N GLN A 322 -24.84 5.81 16.11
CA GLN A 322 -26.24 5.80 15.63
C GLN A 322 -26.89 7.18 15.66
N ASN A 323 -26.58 8.01 16.65
CA ASN A 323 -27.12 9.35 16.78
C ASN A 323 -26.31 10.41 15.97
N GLY A 324 -25.20 10.00 15.34
CA GLY A 324 -24.38 10.85 14.47
C GLY A 324 -23.41 11.78 15.20
N HIS A 325 -23.13 11.56 16.49
CA HIS A 325 -22.05 12.29 17.19
C HIS A 325 -20.66 11.83 16.73
N LEU A 326 -20.52 10.54 16.43
CA LEU A 326 -19.36 9.94 15.82
C LEU A 326 -19.73 9.40 14.43
N GLU A 327 -19.10 9.87 13.36
CA GLU A 327 -19.27 9.28 12.03
C GLU A 327 -18.12 8.32 11.72
N VAL A 328 -18.46 7.07 11.38
CA VAL A 328 -17.51 6.14 10.76
C VAL A 328 -17.43 6.45 9.27
N THR A 329 -16.25 6.92 8.84
CA THR A 329 -15.95 7.28 7.44
C THR A 329 -15.22 6.13 6.76
N THR A 330 -15.51 5.90 5.49
CA THR A 330 -15.04 4.75 4.68
C THR A 330 -15.51 3.40 5.21
N GLY A 331 -15.22 3.05 6.47
CA GLY A 331 -15.56 1.79 7.13
C GLY A 331 -14.75 0.58 6.65
N ALA A 332 -13.65 0.83 5.95
CA ALA A 332 -12.69 -0.18 5.54
C ALA A 332 -11.73 -0.53 6.70
N TRP A 333 -10.96 -1.61 6.59
CA TRP A 333 -10.09 -2.06 7.67
C TRP A 333 -8.96 -1.07 7.95
N VAL A 334 -8.44 -0.44 6.89
CA VAL A 334 -7.39 0.58 6.94
C VAL A 334 -7.67 1.70 5.92
N MET A 335 -6.98 2.82 6.05
CA MET A 335 -6.84 3.76 4.93
C MET A 335 -5.80 3.20 3.95
N THR A 336 -6.28 2.63 2.85
CA THR A 336 -5.47 1.84 1.89
C THR A 336 -4.48 2.68 1.09
N ASP A 337 -3.27 2.16 0.84
CA ASP A 337 -2.44 2.66 -0.26
C ASP A 337 -3.17 2.51 -1.60
N GLU A 338 -3.11 3.53 -2.45
CA GLU A 338 -3.77 3.55 -3.75
C GLU A 338 -2.82 3.24 -4.93
N ALA A 339 -1.51 3.07 -4.71
CA ALA A 339 -0.53 2.78 -5.75
C ALA A 339 -0.19 1.29 -5.88
N ASN A 340 0.25 0.65 -4.80
CA ASN A 340 0.80 -0.71 -4.82
C ASN A 340 -0.24 -1.79 -4.52
N SER A 341 -1.34 -1.41 -3.86
CA SER A 341 -2.43 -2.32 -3.48
C SER A 341 -3.08 -2.95 -4.71
N HIS A 342 -3.30 -4.26 -4.64
CA HIS A 342 -3.99 -5.02 -5.68
C HIS A 342 -5.50 -5.04 -5.41
N LEU A 343 -6.32 -5.07 -6.47
CA LEU A 343 -7.78 -5.09 -6.39
C LEU A 343 -8.33 -6.14 -5.40
N PHE A 344 -7.74 -7.34 -5.36
CA PHE A 344 -8.16 -8.40 -4.42
C PHE A 344 -7.98 -8.00 -2.95
N SER A 345 -6.85 -7.36 -2.59
CA SER A 345 -6.62 -6.92 -1.21
C SER A 345 -7.51 -5.76 -0.81
N ILE A 346 -7.71 -4.78 -1.72
CA ILE A 346 -8.66 -3.67 -1.51
C ILE A 346 -10.07 -4.22 -1.24
N MET A 347 -10.52 -5.18 -2.04
CA MET A 347 -11.81 -5.83 -1.81
C MET A 347 -11.85 -6.60 -0.49
N THR A 348 -10.77 -7.31 -0.13
CA THR A 348 -10.72 -8.10 1.10
C THR A 348 -10.80 -7.23 2.34
N GLU A 349 -10.03 -6.15 2.38
CA GLU A 349 -9.97 -5.25 3.54
C GLU A 349 -11.27 -4.43 3.69
N MET A 350 -11.85 -3.99 2.58
CA MET A 350 -13.13 -3.27 2.60
C MET A 350 -14.29 -4.16 3.04
N ILE A 351 -14.36 -5.42 2.55
CA ILE A 351 -15.36 -6.38 3.02
C ILE A 351 -15.17 -6.68 4.51
N GLU A 352 -13.94 -6.85 4.98
CA GLU A 352 -13.66 -7.14 6.39
C GLU A 352 -14.11 -6.01 7.32
N GLY A 353 -13.77 -4.76 6.99
CA GLY A 353 -14.24 -3.58 7.73
C GLY A 353 -15.76 -3.43 7.68
N HIS A 354 -16.37 -3.57 6.50
CA HIS A 354 -17.82 -3.46 6.33
C HIS A 354 -18.60 -4.56 7.05
N GLU A 355 -18.09 -5.80 7.09
CA GLU A 355 -18.69 -6.87 7.89
C GLU A 355 -18.68 -6.52 9.38
N PHE A 356 -17.55 -6.05 9.91
CA PHE A 356 -17.45 -5.62 11.30
C PHE A 356 -18.44 -4.50 11.63
N VAL A 357 -18.42 -3.40 10.86
CA VAL A 357 -19.26 -2.23 11.12
C VAL A 357 -20.75 -2.54 10.96
N ASN A 358 -21.12 -3.37 9.99
CA ASN A 358 -22.53 -3.74 9.79
C ASN A 358 -23.02 -4.74 10.84
N ASN A 359 -22.26 -5.80 11.12
CA ASN A 359 -22.74 -6.90 11.97
C ASN A 359 -22.61 -6.58 13.48
N VAL A 360 -21.60 -5.80 13.87
CA VAL A 360 -21.31 -5.50 15.28
C VAL A 360 -21.85 -4.13 15.66
N VAL A 361 -21.43 -3.09 14.93
CA VAL A 361 -21.80 -1.70 15.21
C VAL A 361 -23.22 -1.40 14.75
N GLY A 362 -23.67 -2.00 13.64
CA GLY A 362 -24.98 -1.72 13.04
C GLY A 362 -25.01 -0.39 12.27
N TYR A 363 -23.89 -0.05 11.62
CA TYR A 363 -23.73 1.19 10.85
C TYR A 363 -23.37 0.88 9.39
N LYS A 364 -23.69 1.82 8.48
CA LYS A 364 -23.35 1.71 7.05
C LYS A 364 -22.70 3.02 6.59
N PRO A 365 -21.39 3.02 6.29
CA PRO A 365 -20.70 4.21 5.80
C PRO A 365 -21.32 4.74 4.50
N SER A 366 -21.25 6.06 4.32
CA SER A 366 -21.74 6.74 3.11
C SER A 366 -20.79 7.82 2.57
N THR A 367 -19.74 8.11 3.34
CA THR A 367 -18.68 9.07 3.05
C THR A 367 -17.33 8.34 3.05
N HIS A 368 -16.38 8.87 2.28
CA HIS A 368 -15.01 8.38 2.23
C HIS A 368 -14.03 9.47 2.66
N TRP A 369 -13.02 9.06 3.43
CA TRP A 369 -11.96 9.90 3.94
C TRP A 369 -10.61 9.28 3.57
N SER A 370 -9.87 9.93 2.66
CA SER A 370 -8.53 9.53 2.23
C SER A 370 -7.60 10.75 2.28
N ILE A 371 -6.93 10.92 3.42
CA ILE A 371 -6.07 12.07 3.68
C ILE A 371 -4.58 11.80 3.51
N ASP A 372 -4.16 10.53 3.58
CA ASP A 372 -2.74 10.19 3.68
C ASP A 372 -2.16 9.22 2.62
N PRO A 373 -2.91 8.54 1.73
CA PRO A 373 -2.29 7.81 0.61
C PRO A 373 -1.51 8.74 -0.35
N PHE A 374 -0.30 8.34 -0.77
CA PHE A 374 0.67 9.22 -1.43
C PHE A 374 0.44 9.39 -2.96
N GLY A 375 -0.70 9.96 -3.32
CA GLY A 375 -1.25 9.96 -4.67
C GLY A 375 -2.41 8.97 -4.76
N LEU A 376 -3.33 9.20 -5.70
CA LEU A 376 -4.67 8.63 -5.63
C LEU A 376 -5.11 8.01 -6.96
N SER A 377 -5.83 6.90 -6.84
CA SER A 377 -6.28 6.07 -7.95
C SER A 377 -7.80 6.17 -8.12
N PRO A 378 -8.30 6.41 -9.35
CA PRO A 378 -9.73 6.36 -9.63
C PRO A 378 -10.33 4.97 -9.36
N THR A 379 -9.52 3.90 -9.28
CA THR A 379 -10.01 2.55 -8.98
C THR A 379 -10.72 2.50 -7.62
N LEU A 380 -10.16 3.13 -6.58
CA LEU A 380 -10.78 3.13 -5.25
C LEU A 380 -12.11 3.89 -5.26
N ALA A 381 -12.16 5.04 -5.96
CA ALA A 381 -13.40 5.80 -6.11
C ALA A 381 -14.54 4.96 -6.74
N TYR A 382 -14.23 4.15 -7.75
CA TYR A 382 -15.20 3.24 -8.35
C TYR A 382 -15.66 2.15 -7.38
N ILE A 383 -14.73 1.51 -6.67
CA ILE A 383 -15.06 0.46 -5.68
C ILE A 383 -16.00 1.02 -4.60
N LEU A 384 -15.66 2.19 -4.04
CA LEU A 384 -16.48 2.89 -3.05
C LEU A 384 -17.88 3.18 -3.58
N LYS A 385 -17.98 3.68 -4.82
CA LYS A 385 -19.25 3.92 -5.49
C LYS A 385 -20.11 2.66 -5.60
N GLN A 386 -19.52 1.53 -5.98
CA GLN A 386 -20.22 0.24 -6.06
C GLN A 386 -20.57 -0.33 -4.67
N ALA A 387 -19.86 0.09 -3.62
CA ALA A 387 -20.21 -0.17 -2.22
C ALA A 387 -21.25 0.83 -1.65
N ASN A 388 -21.79 1.74 -2.49
CA ASN A 388 -22.76 2.78 -2.15
C ASN A 388 -22.21 3.93 -1.27
N ILE A 389 -20.89 4.14 -1.29
CA ILE A 389 -20.22 5.32 -0.74
C ILE A 389 -20.05 6.33 -1.88
N THR A 390 -20.69 7.50 -1.78
CA THR A 390 -20.89 8.39 -2.94
C THR A 390 -20.32 9.79 -2.79
N ASN A 391 -19.74 10.08 -1.62
CA ASN A 391 -19.13 11.36 -1.31
C ASN A 391 -17.71 11.12 -0.80
N LEU A 392 -16.73 11.68 -1.51
CA LEU A 392 -15.33 11.39 -1.31
C LEU A 392 -14.60 12.64 -0.86
N VAL A 393 -13.68 12.47 0.08
CA VAL A 393 -12.73 13.48 0.48
C VAL A 393 -11.32 12.97 0.24
N ILE A 394 -10.54 13.75 -0.50
CA ILE A 394 -9.18 13.37 -0.91
C ILE A 394 -8.17 14.49 -0.62
N HIS A 395 -6.91 14.12 -0.37
CA HIS A 395 -5.88 15.09 0.02
C HIS A 395 -4.62 15.10 -0.86
N ARG A 396 -3.73 14.10 -0.76
CA ARG A 396 -2.35 14.15 -1.31
C ARG A 396 -2.31 14.07 -2.83
N VAL A 397 -2.50 15.23 -3.45
CA VAL A 397 -2.40 15.48 -4.89
C VAL A 397 -1.29 16.51 -5.13
N HIS A 398 -0.58 16.39 -6.25
CA HIS A 398 0.51 17.29 -6.62
C HIS A 398 0.12 18.77 -6.43
N TYR A 399 0.98 19.57 -5.80
CA TYR A 399 0.65 20.96 -5.45
C TYR A 399 0.25 21.85 -6.64
N SER A 400 0.93 21.73 -7.79
CA SER A 400 0.53 22.43 -9.02
C SER A 400 -0.86 22.04 -9.54
N VAL A 401 -1.30 20.80 -9.30
CA VAL A 401 -2.66 20.35 -9.66
C VAL A 401 -3.69 20.97 -8.72
N LYS A 402 -3.40 21.02 -7.41
CA LYS A 402 -4.24 21.74 -6.44
C LYS A 402 -4.37 23.22 -6.82
N LYS A 403 -3.26 23.89 -7.15
CA LYS A 403 -3.25 25.28 -7.62
C LYS A 403 -4.11 25.47 -8.87
N PHE A 404 -3.94 24.61 -9.87
CA PHE A 404 -4.73 24.65 -11.11
C PHE A 404 -6.23 24.53 -10.85
N LEU A 405 -6.66 23.52 -10.10
CA LEU A 405 -8.08 23.30 -9.77
C LEU A 405 -8.63 24.39 -8.84
N ALA A 406 -7.81 24.94 -7.95
CA ALA A 406 -8.19 26.05 -7.08
C ALA A 406 -8.46 27.35 -7.87
N GLN A 407 -7.64 27.64 -8.90
CA GLN A 407 -7.82 28.82 -9.77
C GLN A 407 -9.13 28.77 -10.55
N THR A 408 -9.60 27.58 -10.93
CA THR A 408 -10.87 27.37 -11.65
C THR A 408 -12.04 27.02 -10.73
N ARG A 409 -11.81 26.94 -9.41
CA ARG A 409 -12.78 26.51 -8.38
C ARG A 409 -13.36 25.11 -8.65
N ASP A 410 -12.54 24.21 -9.21
CA ASP A 410 -12.88 22.83 -9.55
C ASP A 410 -12.27 21.81 -8.57
N LEU A 411 -12.01 22.21 -7.32
CA LEU A 411 -11.64 21.29 -6.23
C LEU A 411 -12.80 20.41 -5.76
N GLU A 412 -14.04 20.76 -6.12
CA GLU A 412 -15.22 19.92 -6.01
C GLU A 412 -15.62 19.44 -7.41
N PHE A 413 -15.60 18.13 -7.65
CA PHE A 413 -15.83 17.56 -8.97
C PHE A 413 -16.51 16.19 -8.91
N LYS A 414 -17.00 15.74 -10.06
CA LYS A 414 -17.45 14.37 -10.29
C LYS A 414 -16.28 13.55 -10.83
N TRP A 415 -15.70 12.68 -10.01
CA TRP A 415 -14.61 11.82 -10.44
C TRP A 415 -15.16 10.63 -11.23
N ARG A 416 -14.82 10.56 -12.52
CA ARG A 416 -15.30 9.56 -13.47
C ARG A 416 -14.19 8.60 -13.88
N GLN A 417 -14.56 7.33 -14.08
CA GLN A 417 -13.65 6.33 -14.62
C GLN A 417 -13.26 6.63 -16.07
N LEU A 418 -11.99 6.39 -16.42
CA LEU A 418 -11.47 6.65 -17.77
C LEU A 418 -12.18 5.84 -18.86
N TRP A 419 -12.66 4.65 -18.51
CA TRP A 419 -13.41 3.76 -19.39
C TRP A 419 -14.92 4.02 -19.40
N ALA A 420 -15.43 5.04 -18.68
CA ALA A 420 -16.88 5.31 -18.68
C ALA A 420 -17.34 6.16 -19.88
N GLY A 421 -16.42 6.84 -20.57
CA GLY A 421 -16.77 7.81 -21.61
C GLY A 421 -17.70 8.90 -21.04
N ASP A 422 -18.84 9.11 -21.68
CA ASP A 422 -19.87 10.07 -21.23
C ASP A 422 -20.88 9.47 -20.23
N ASP A 423 -20.74 8.20 -19.82
CA ASP A 423 -21.68 7.55 -18.89
C ASP A 423 -21.47 8.05 -17.45
N PRO A 424 -22.45 8.77 -16.84
CA PRO A 424 -22.32 9.31 -15.50
C PRO A 424 -22.48 8.26 -14.40
N LYS A 425 -22.73 6.97 -14.72
CA LYS A 425 -22.90 5.91 -13.70
C LYS A 425 -21.70 5.77 -12.76
N THR A 426 -20.50 6.09 -13.25
CA THR A 426 -19.28 6.00 -12.45
C THR A 426 -18.91 7.29 -11.74
N ASP A 427 -19.70 8.36 -11.90
CA ASP A 427 -19.44 9.65 -11.28
C ASP A 427 -19.60 9.57 -9.76
N VAL A 428 -18.57 10.07 -9.08
CA VAL A 428 -18.55 10.19 -7.63
C VAL A 428 -18.19 11.61 -7.22
N PHE A 429 -19.03 12.23 -6.39
CA PHE A 429 -18.75 13.58 -5.93
C PHE A 429 -17.53 13.56 -4.99
N THR A 430 -16.53 14.36 -5.33
CA THR A 430 -15.22 14.34 -4.69
C THR A 430 -14.83 15.76 -4.29
N HIS A 431 -14.47 15.92 -3.03
CA HIS A 431 -13.89 17.12 -2.45
C HIS A 431 -12.38 16.93 -2.32
N MET A 432 -11.60 17.77 -2.99
CA MET A 432 -10.16 17.84 -2.83
C MET A 432 -9.76 18.95 -1.87
N PHE A 433 -8.87 18.64 -0.93
CA PHE A 433 -8.25 19.66 -0.08
C PHE A 433 -7.39 20.63 -0.92
N PRO A 434 -7.38 21.93 -0.60
CA PRO A 434 -6.64 22.91 -1.40
C PRO A 434 -5.15 22.99 -1.04
N PHE A 435 -4.81 22.61 0.20
CA PHE A 435 -3.49 22.87 0.79
C PHE A 435 -2.69 21.57 1.00
N ASN A 436 -1.49 21.68 1.57
CA ASN A 436 -0.43 20.65 1.49
C ASN A 436 -0.42 19.60 2.59
N SER A 437 -1.16 19.83 3.68
CA SER A 437 -1.28 18.90 4.80
C SER A 437 -2.74 18.86 5.28
N TYR A 438 -3.09 17.81 6.02
CA TYR A 438 -4.38 17.66 6.69
C TYR A 438 -4.33 18.14 8.15
N ASP A 439 -3.17 18.60 8.63
CA ASP A 439 -3.02 19.21 9.96
C ASP A 439 -3.81 20.52 10.10
N VAL A 440 -4.01 20.97 11.36
CA VAL A 440 -4.76 22.20 11.66
C VAL A 440 -4.17 23.45 10.95
N PRO A 441 -2.84 23.70 11.00
CA PRO A 441 -2.23 24.83 10.28
C PRO A 441 -2.55 24.87 8.78
N LYS A 442 -2.74 23.74 8.11
CA LYS A 442 -2.99 23.67 6.66
C LYS A 442 -4.44 23.35 6.30
N THR A 443 -5.38 23.49 7.23
CA THR A 443 -6.80 23.16 6.96
C THR A 443 -7.79 24.27 7.23
N CYS A 444 -7.46 25.24 8.08
CA CYS A 444 -8.37 26.35 8.39
C CYS A 444 -8.51 27.36 7.23
N GLY A 445 -7.44 27.58 6.47
CA GLY A 445 -7.32 28.62 5.44
C GLY A 445 -5.91 28.68 4.84
N PRO A 446 -5.65 29.64 3.93
CA PRO A 446 -4.38 29.71 3.21
C PRO A 446 -3.18 30.15 4.06
N ASP A 447 -3.39 30.79 5.22
CA ASP A 447 -2.31 31.29 6.07
C ASP A 447 -2.05 30.35 7.26
N PRO A 448 -0.97 29.54 7.21
CA PRO A 448 -0.66 28.59 8.27
C PRO A 448 -0.27 29.26 9.60
N GLY A 449 0.26 30.48 9.58
CA GLY A 449 0.59 31.23 10.78
C GLY A 449 -0.64 31.78 11.50
N VAL A 450 -1.72 32.04 10.77
CA VAL A 450 -3.03 32.33 11.38
C VAL A 450 -3.67 31.03 11.86
N CYS A 451 -3.73 30.00 11.01
CA CYS A 451 -4.41 28.75 11.34
C CYS A 451 -3.82 28.02 12.53
N CYS A 452 -2.49 28.05 12.72
CA CYS A 452 -1.85 27.47 13.89
C CYS A 452 -2.36 28.06 15.21
N GLN A 453 -2.78 29.33 15.23
CA GLN A 453 -3.32 29.97 16.44
C GLN A 453 -4.63 29.34 16.94
N PHE A 454 -5.27 28.52 16.10
CA PHE A 454 -6.50 27.78 16.39
C PHE A 454 -6.26 26.27 16.58
N ASP A 455 -4.99 25.86 16.61
CA ASP A 455 -4.60 24.53 17.06
C ASP A 455 -4.52 24.48 18.60
N PHE A 456 -5.67 24.35 19.24
CA PHE A 456 -5.78 24.42 20.70
C PHE A 456 -5.09 23.25 21.45
N ARG A 457 -4.66 22.19 20.76
CA ARG A 457 -3.82 21.14 21.38
C ARG A 457 -2.43 21.62 21.74
N ARG A 458 -1.98 22.68 21.09
CA ARG A 458 -0.68 23.32 21.33
C ARG A 458 -0.80 24.47 22.36
N LEU A 459 -1.91 24.56 23.10
CA LEU A 459 -2.00 25.49 24.24
C LEU A 459 -0.95 25.13 25.30
N GLY A 460 -0.23 26.14 25.78
CA GLY A 460 0.84 25.95 26.78
C GLY A 460 2.15 25.40 26.21
N THR A 461 2.27 25.25 24.88
CA THR A 461 3.53 24.93 24.20
C THR A 461 4.13 26.18 23.51
N ASP A 462 5.29 26.06 22.88
CA ASP A 462 5.90 27.12 22.06
C ASP A 462 5.11 27.46 20.76
N GLY A 463 3.89 26.94 20.60
CA GLY A 463 3.05 27.14 19.43
C GLY A 463 3.58 26.46 18.18
N CYS A 464 3.43 27.11 17.01
CA CYS A 464 4.11 26.65 15.78
C CYS A 464 5.37 27.47 15.55
N ARG A 465 6.51 26.89 15.92
CA ARG A 465 7.84 27.50 15.74
C ARG A 465 8.09 27.92 14.28
N GLU A 466 7.63 27.12 13.32
CA GLU A 466 7.76 27.40 11.88
C GLU A 466 7.12 28.72 11.43
N TYR A 467 6.04 29.14 12.09
CA TYR A 467 5.25 30.32 11.70
C TYR A 467 5.30 31.43 12.75
N ASN A 468 6.16 31.30 13.78
CA ASN A 468 6.23 32.20 14.93
C ASN A 468 4.85 32.52 15.55
N SER A 469 3.97 31.50 15.59
CA SER A 469 2.59 31.67 16.03
C SER A 469 2.44 31.35 17.52
N VAL A 470 1.97 32.33 18.30
CA VAL A 470 1.64 32.13 19.72
C VAL A 470 0.17 31.75 19.86
N ILE A 471 -0.08 30.68 20.59
CA ILE A 471 -1.41 30.12 20.80
C ILE A 471 -1.87 30.54 22.19
N SER A 472 -3.06 31.14 22.26
CA SER A 472 -3.63 31.64 23.50
C SER A 472 -5.08 31.18 23.67
N PRO A 473 -5.53 30.94 24.90
CA PRO A 473 -6.93 30.60 25.13
C PRO A 473 -7.82 31.75 24.68
N ILE A 474 -9.02 31.42 24.21
CA ILE A 474 -10.02 32.39 23.80
C ILE A 474 -10.64 33.01 25.05
N THR A 475 -10.48 34.31 25.21
CA THR A 475 -11.00 35.12 26.31
C THR A 475 -11.85 36.26 25.76
N ASP A 476 -12.68 36.87 26.61
CA ASP A 476 -13.52 38.00 26.16
C ASP A 476 -12.69 39.17 25.60
N GLN A 477 -11.45 39.34 26.06
CA GLN A 477 -10.55 40.40 25.57
C GLN A 477 -10.00 40.13 24.17
N ASN A 478 -9.79 38.87 23.78
CA ASN A 478 -9.20 38.52 22.47
C ASN A 478 -10.23 37.95 21.47
N LEU A 479 -11.46 37.67 21.93
CA LEU A 479 -12.51 37.01 21.16
C LEU A 479 -12.80 37.70 19.83
N GLU A 480 -12.95 39.03 19.82
CA GLU A 480 -13.24 39.80 18.59
C GLU A 480 -12.14 39.63 17.54
N HIS A 481 -10.90 39.82 17.96
CA HIS A 481 -9.75 39.72 17.07
C HIS A 481 -9.59 38.29 16.54
N LYS A 482 -9.64 37.28 17.43
CA LYS A 482 -9.49 35.87 17.06
C LYS A 482 -10.63 35.38 16.16
N ALA A 483 -11.88 35.75 16.46
CA ALA A 483 -13.01 35.44 15.59
C ALA A 483 -12.87 36.09 14.21
N THR A 484 -12.40 37.34 14.15
CA THR A 484 -12.22 38.07 12.88
C THR A 484 -11.17 37.41 11.99
N ILE A 485 -9.99 37.08 12.52
CA ILE A 485 -8.93 36.46 11.71
C ILE A 485 -9.30 35.02 11.30
N LEU A 486 -10.04 34.27 12.14
CA LEU A 486 -10.54 32.94 11.76
C LEU A 486 -11.60 33.01 10.66
N ALA A 487 -12.54 33.94 10.78
CA ALA A 487 -13.58 34.17 9.78
C ALA A 487 -12.97 34.59 8.42
N ASP A 488 -11.91 35.40 8.42
CA ASP A 488 -11.13 35.74 7.21
C ASP A 488 -10.54 34.48 6.55
N GLN A 489 -9.89 33.60 7.32
CA GLN A 489 -9.33 32.36 6.80
C GLN A 489 -10.40 31.43 6.19
N TYR A 490 -11.52 31.27 6.88
CA TYR A 490 -12.66 30.51 6.35
C TYR A 490 -13.19 31.12 5.05
N ARG A 491 -13.34 32.45 4.99
CA ARG A 491 -13.84 33.12 3.80
C ARG A 491 -12.87 33.03 2.61
N LYS A 492 -11.56 33.12 2.87
CA LYS A 492 -10.51 32.89 1.86
C LYS A 492 -10.56 31.45 1.33
N LYS A 493 -10.60 30.45 2.22
CA LYS A 493 -10.72 29.05 1.80
C LYS A 493 -11.98 28.81 0.95
N ALA A 494 -13.10 29.43 1.32
CA ALA A 494 -14.35 29.33 0.56
C ALA A 494 -14.27 29.86 -0.88
N GLN A 495 -13.34 30.77 -1.19
CA GLN A 495 -13.16 31.26 -2.57
C GLN A 495 -12.64 30.19 -3.53
N LEU A 496 -12.08 29.10 -3.01
CA LEU A 496 -11.52 28.00 -3.80
C LEU A 496 -12.56 26.96 -4.22
N TYR A 497 -13.79 27.07 -3.70
CA TYR A 497 -14.89 26.12 -3.92
C TYR A 497 -16.08 26.82 -4.56
N LYS A 498 -16.96 26.08 -5.24
CA LYS A 498 -18.17 26.66 -5.88
C LYS A 498 -19.34 26.79 -4.91
N THR A 499 -19.43 25.89 -3.94
CA THR A 499 -20.51 25.91 -2.94
C THR A 499 -20.21 26.91 -1.82
N ASN A 500 -21.26 27.42 -1.18
CA ASN A 500 -21.17 28.19 0.07
C ASN A 500 -21.24 27.26 1.30
N VAL A 501 -20.63 26.07 1.18
CA VAL A 501 -20.48 25.08 2.25
C VAL A 501 -19.01 24.73 2.35
N LEU A 502 -18.44 24.87 3.54
CA LEU A 502 -16.99 24.76 3.76
C LEU A 502 -16.69 23.65 4.77
N LEU A 503 -15.77 22.78 4.38
CA LEU A 503 -15.21 21.73 5.23
C LEU A 503 -13.94 22.25 5.92
N ILE A 504 -13.89 22.21 7.25
CA ILE A 504 -12.72 22.60 8.07
C ILE A 504 -12.34 21.44 9.00
N PRO A 505 -11.40 20.57 8.58
CA PRO A 505 -10.85 19.55 9.46
C PRO A 505 -10.12 20.17 10.65
N VAL A 506 -10.23 19.54 11.82
CA VAL A 506 -9.44 19.89 13.02
C VAL A 506 -8.90 18.61 13.63
N GLY A 507 -7.72 18.22 13.17
CA GLY A 507 -7.02 17.02 13.57
C GLY A 507 -5.62 17.01 13.02
N ASP A 508 -4.93 15.91 13.30
CA ASP A 508 -3.55 15.61 12.92
C ASP A 508 -3.30 14.12 13.27
N ASP A 509 -2.07 13.67 13.13
CA ASP A 509 -1.64 12.34 13.54
C ASP A 509 -1.86 12.13 15.05
N PHE A 510 -2.55 11.04 15.39
CA PHE A 510 -2.82 10.58 16.76
C PHE A 510 -3.33 11.67 17.72
N ARG A 511 -4.14 12.61 17.22
CA ARG A 511 -4.80 13.65 18.03
C ARG A 511 -5.90 13.11 18.92
N TYR A 512 -6.23 13.92 19.92
CA TYR A 512 -7.22 13.62 20.96
C TYR A 512 -6.84 12.50 21.97
N PRO A 513 -5.56 12.20 22.29
CA PRO A 513 -5.23 11.17 23.26
C PRO A 513 -5.27 11.67 24.71
N LEU A 514 -5.58 12.95 24.95
CA LEU A 514 -5.60 13.59 26.27
C LEU A 514 -6.97 14.18 26.60
N GLU A 515 -7.43 14.02 27.85
CA GLU A 515 -8.66 14.66 28.34
C GLU A 515 -8.67 16.18 28.18
N SER A 516 -7.53 16.83 28.43
CA SER A 516 -7.38 18.28 28.28
C SER A 516 -7.59 18.73 26.84
N GLU A 517 -7.10 17.98 25.84
CA GLU A 517 -7.26 18.34 24.42
C GLU A 517 -8.73 18.44 24.01
N TRP A 518 -9.56 17.46 24.38
CA TRP A 518 -10.99 17.50 24.09
C TRP A 518 -11.65 18.76 24.65
N ARG A 519 -11.35 19.10 25.91
CA ARG A 519 -11.88 20.28 26.58
C ARG A 519 -11.35 21.57 25.94
N ASP A 520 -10.07 21.64 25.66
CA ASP A 520 -9.41 22.83 25.12
C ASP A 520 -9.90 23.12 23.71
N VAL A 521 -9.93 22.12 22.83
CA VAL A 521 -10.49 22.26 21.47
C VAL A 521 -11.95 22.70 21.55
N ARG A 522 -12.80 21.95 22.28
CA ARG A 522 -14.23 22.26 22.37
C ARG A 522 -14.48 23.64 22.96
N ASN A 523 -13.94 23.95 24.14
CA ASN A 523 -14.29 25.16 24.89
C ASN A 523 -13.84 26.45 24.17
N ASN A 524 -12.71 26.41 23.47
CA ASN A 524 -12.24 27.56 22.71
C ASN A 524 -13.09 27.79 21.46
N PHE A 525 -13.41 26.75 20.70
CA PHE A 525 -14.33 26.86 19.56
C PHE A 525 -15.76 27.23 19.98
N ALA A 526 -16.26 26.72 21.11
CA ALA A 526 -17.57 27.06 21.66
C ALA A 526 -17.73 28.55 22.03
N LYS A 527 -16.62 29.28 22.24
CA LYS A 527 -16.63 30.75 22.37
C LYS A 527 -16.63 31.45 21.01
N LEU A 528 -15.86 30.94 20.06
CA LEU A 528 -15.72 31.52 18.72
C LEU A 528 -17.00 31.40 17.88
N PHE A 529 -17.63 30.22 17.85
CA PHE A 529 -18.77 29.97 16.96
C PHE A 529 -19.96 30.91 17.22
N PRO A 530 -20.47 31.08 18.46
CA PRO A 530 -21.60 31.97 18.70
C PRO A 530 -21.29 33.43 18.36
N TYR A 531 -20.06 33.86 18.61
CA TYR A 531 -19.60 35.21 18.28
C TYR A 531 -19.61 35.44 16.77
N ILE A 532 -19.06 34.51 16.00
CA ILE A 532 -19.06 34.56 14.53
C ILE A 532 -20.50 34.50 13.99
N ASN A 533 -21.33 33.58 14.51
CA ASN A 533 -22.69 33.33 14.02
C ASN A 533 -23.67 34.48 14.27
N SER A 534 -23.45 35.26 15.33
CA SER A 534 -24.32 36.37 15.72
C SER A 534 -24.01 37.68 15.00
N ARG A 535 -22.86 37.77 14.32
CA ARG A 535 -22.34 39.00 13.70
C ARG A 535 -22.62 39.03 12.19
N PRO A 536 -23.50 39.95 11.72
CA PRO A 536 -23.88 40.03 10.31
C PRO A 536 -22.69 40.30 9.38
N GLU A 537 -21.66 41.00 9.85
CA GLU A 537 -20.46 41.35 9.08
C GLU A 537 -19.72 40.12 8.52
N PHE A 538 -19.81 38.97 9.18
CA PHE A 538 -19.16 37.75 8.74
C PHE A 538 -20.00 36.95 7.74
N ASN A 539 -21.33 37.17 7.70
CA ASN A 539 -22.33 36.41 6.94
C ASN A 539 -22.03 34.90 6.87
N MET A 540 -21.86 34.27 8.03
CA MET A 540 -21.56 32.84 8.13
C MET A 540 -22.27 32.16 9.30
N GLU A 541 -22.35 30.83 9.22
CA GLU A 541 -22.82 29.93 10.26
C GLU A 541 -21.76 28.82 10.42
N VAL A 542 -21.07 28.84 11.55
CA VAL A 542 -20.01 27.91 11.93
C VAL A 542 -20.52 27.01 13.04
N LYS A 543 -20.28 25.70 12.90
CA LYS A 543 -20.57 24.71 13.93
C LYS A 543 -19.67 23.49 13.76
N PHE A 544 -19.60 22.65 14.79
CA PHE A 544 -19.06 21.31 14.63
C PHE A 544 -19.97 20.48 13.71
N GLY A 545 -19.36 19.57 12.98
CA GLY A 545 -20.05 18.66 12.07
C GLY A 545 -19.24 17.42 11.76
N THR A 546 -19.88 16.55 10.99
CA THR A 546 -19.30 15.35 10.40
C THR A 546 -19.14 15.56 8.88
N LEU A 547 -18.53 14.60 8.17
CA LEU A 547 -18.48 14.67 6.70
C LEU A 547 -19.88 14.55 6.11
N LYS A 548 -20.73 13.73 6.71
CA LYS A 548 -22.13 13.58 6.31
C LYS A 548 -22.86 14.92 6.36
N ASP A 549 -22.70 15.69 7.43
CA ASP A 549 -23.32 17.03 7.56
C ASP A 549 -22.85 17.98 6.44
N TYR A 550 -21.54 17.99 6.16
CA TYR A 550 -20.95 18.77 5.07
C TYR A 550 -21.53 18.39 3.70
N PHE A 551 -21.58 17.09 3.36
CA PHE A 551 -22.06 16.65 2.06
C PHE A 551 -23.57 16.79 1.88
N GLU A 552 -24.36 16.58 2.94
CA GLU A 552 -25.80 16.85 2.90
C GLU A 552 -26.09 18.33 2.65
N ALA A 553 -25.37 19.23 3.33
CA ALA A 553 -25.47 20.66 3.08
C ALA A 553 -24.97 21.07 1.68
N SER A 554 -23.83 20.53 1.24
CA SER A 554 -23.25 20.78 -0.08
C SER A 554 -24.23 20.37 -1.18
N LYS A 555 -24.81 19.17 -1.10
CA LYS A 555 -25.76 18.65 -2.09
C LYS A 555 -27.00 19.54 -2.28
N LEU A 556 -27.48 20.20 -1.23
CA LEU A 556 -28.62 21.12 -1.31
C LEU A 556 -28.28 22.45 -2.01
N ARG A 557 -26.99 22.77 -2.14
CA ARG A 557 -26.48 24.04 -2.66
C ARG A 557 -25.56 23.89 -3.88
N GLN A 558 -25.36 22.66 -4.34
CA GLN A 558 -24.67 22.37 -5.58
C GLN A 558 -25.42 23.00 -6.75
N LYS A 559 -24.66 23.65 -7.63
CA LYS A 559 -25.13 24.21 -8.90
C LYS A 559 -24.87 23.20 -10.02
N ASP A 560 -25.51 23.39 -11.17
CA ASP A 560 -25.40 22.49 -12.32
C ASP A 560 -24.01 22.54 -13.02
N ASP A 561 -23.06 23.33 -12.52
CA ASP A 561 -21.75 23.61 -13.12
C ASP A 561 -20.55 22.85 -12.49
N ILE A 562 -20.81 21.86 -11.61
CA ILE A 562 -19.78 20.96 -11.09
C ILE A 562 -19.18 20.14 -12.23
N LYS A 563 -17.86 20.26 -12.42
CA LYS A 563 -17.12 19.62 -13.52
C LYS A 563 -16.92 18.14 -13.28
N VAL A 564 -16.77 17.40 -14.38
CA VAL A 564 -16.29 16.02 -14.36
C VAL A 564 -14.77 16.04 -14.49
N VAL A 565 -14.10 15.25 -13.65
CA VAL A 565 -12.65 15.01 -13.73
C VAL A 565 -12.42 13.53 -13.98
N SER A 566 -11.51 13.20 -14.89
CA SER A 566 -11.10 11.81 -15.16
C SER A 566 -9.59 11.68 -15.26
N GLY A 567 -9.07 10.53 -14.82
CA GLY A 567 -7.64 10.29 -14.64
C GLY A 567 -7.31 10.02 -13.18
N ASP A 568 -6.02 9.87 -12.91
CA ASP A 568 -5.46 9.65 -11.59
C ASP A 568 -4.67 10.88 -11.11
N PHE A 569 -4.18 10.80 -9.88
CA PHE A 569 -3.39 11.85 -9.25
C PHE A 569 -1.96 11.40 -8.94
N PHE A 570 -1.39 10.57 -9.82
CA PHE A 570 0.01 10.17 -9.77
C PHE A 570 0.86 10.97 -10.78
N THR A 571 2.15 11.24 -10.52
CA THR A 571 2.88 10.95 -9.26
C THR A 571 2.84 12.15 -8.33
N TYR A 572 2.55 11.90 -7.05
CA TYR A 572 2.44 12.93 -6.03
C TYR A 572 3.80 13.62 -5.78
N ALA A 573 3.76 14.94 -5.63
CA ALA A 573 4.84 15.74 -5.08
C ALA A 573 4.24 16.76 -4.10
N ASP A 574 4.81 16.83 -2.91
CA ASP A 574 4.39 17.75 -1.84
C ASP A 574 5.06 19.12 -1.98
N ARG A 575 6.27 19.17 -2.54
CA ARG A 575 7.01 20.40 -2.85
C ARG A 575 8.09 20.16 -3.91
N ASP A 576 8.52 21.24 -4.55
CA ASP A 576 9.66 21.27 -5.46
C ASP A 576 9.68 20.10 -6.45
N ASP A 577 10.77 19.35 -6.48
CA ASP A 577 10.99 18.15 -7.27
C ASP A 577 10.93 16.86 -6.43
N HIS A 578 10.30 16.91 -5.26
CA HIS A 578 10.19 15.78 -4.32
C HIS A 578 9.03 14.86 -4.72
N TYR A 579 9.22 14.10 -5.80
CA TYR A 579 8.25 13.11 -6.22
C TYR A 579 8.33 11.85 -5.37
N TRP A 580 7.17 11.41 -4.90
CA TRP A 580 7.00 10.22 -4.06
C TRP A 580 6.90 8.98 -4.95
N SER A 581 7.89 8.74 -5.79
CA SER A 581 7.95 7.55 -6.65
C SER A 581 8.86 6.44 -6.10
N GLY A 582 9.58 6.69 -5.00
CA GLY A 582 10.46 5.72 -4.36
C GLY A 582 9.67 4.58 -3.71
N TYR A 583 8.55 4.90 -3.05
CA TYR A 583 7.71 3.92 -2.36
C TYR A 583 7.00 2.93 -3.30
N TYR A 584 6.98 3.20 -4.61
CA TYR A 584 6.52 2.20 -5.59
C TYR A 584 7.40 0.93 -5.53
N THR A 585 8.66 1.03 -5.08
CA THR A 585 9.58 -0.12 -4.99
C THR A 585 10.10 -0.41 -3.57
N SER A 586 10.15 0.55 -2.65
CA SER A 586 10.71 0.36 -1.29
C SER A 586 10.25 -0.96 -0.61
N ARG A 587 11.20 -1.73 -0.09
CA ARG A 587 10.99 -3.07 0.51
C ARG A 587 10.25 -4.07 -0.42
N PRO A 588 10.81 -4.37 -1.62
CA PRO A 588 10.13 -5.17 -2.64
C PRO A 588 9.91 -6.63 -2.22
N PHE A 589 10.70 -7.17 -1.28
CA PHE A 589 10.47 -8.49 -0.69
C PHE A 589 9.06 -8.62 -0.10
N TYR A 590 8.63 -7.64 0.69
CA TYR A 590 7.31 -7.66 1.32
C TYR A 590 6.18 -7.33 0.35
N LYS A 591 6.44 -6.54 -0.71
CA LYS A 591 5.49 -6.39 -1.84
C LYS A 591 5.28 -7.72 -2.59
N HIS A 592 6.32 -8.54 -2.71
CA HIS A 592 6.20 -9.91 -3.25
C HIS A 592 5.46 -10.83 -2.28
N MET A 593 5.75 -10.73 -0.97
CA MET A 593 5.08 -11.51 0.07
C MET A 593 3.58 -11.22 0.12
N ASP A 594 3.17 -9.95 0.00
CA ASP A 594 1.76 -9.55 -0.09
C ASP A 594 1.01 -10.30 -1.20
N ARG A 595 1.55 -10.35 -2.42
CA ARG A 595 0.94 -11.07 -3.54
C ARG A 595 0.88 -12.58 -3.31
N THR A 596 1.77 -13.11 -2.47
CA THR A 596 1.76 -14.50 -2.04
C THR A 596 0.68 -14.76 -0.98
N VAL A 597 0.53 -13.86 0.00
CA VAL A 597 -0.55 -13.91 0.99
C VAL A 597 -1.91 -13.84 0.28
N GLN A 598 -2.09 -12.94 -0.68
CA GLN A 598 -3.31 -12.81 -1.48
C GLN A 598 -3.69 -14.14 -2.15
N HIS A 599 -2.73 -14.83 -2.78
CA HIS A 599 -2.95 -16.12 -3.40
C HIS A 599 -3.47 -17.17 -2.39
N TYR A 600 -2.82 -17.25 -1.22
CA TYR A 600 -3.19 -18.22 -0.19
C TYR A 600 -4.54 -17.89 0.46
N VAL A 601 -4.82 -16.62 0.78
CA VAL A 601 -6.12 -16.18 1.32
C VAL A 601 -7.23 -16.49 0.34
N ARG A 602 -7.08 -16.10 -0.95
CA ARG A 602 -8.08 -16.40 -1.98
C ARG A 602 -8.33 -17.90 -2.14
N THR A 603 -7.27 -18.71 -2.13
CA THR A 603 -7.40 -20.16 -2.25
C THR A 603 -8.08 -20.78 -1.02
N ALA A 604 -7.70 -20.34 0.18
CA ALA A 604 -8.31 -20.80 1.43
C ALA A 604 -9.79 -20.41 1.49
N ASP A 605 -10.16 -19.20 1.06
CA ASP A 605 -11.55 -18.75 0.98
C ASP A 605 -12.39 -19.63 0.05
N ILE A 606 -11.89 -19.93 -1.17
CA ILE A 606 -12.58 -20.78 -2.13
C ILE A 606 -12.81 -22.19 -1.55
N LEU A 607 -11.76 -22.79 -1.00
CA LEU A 607 -11.79 -24.15 -0.48
C LEU A 607 -12.64 -24.25 0.79
N PHE A 608 -12.51 -23.30 1.72
CA PHE A 608 -13.31 -23.27 2.96
C PHE A 608 -14.79 -23.06 2.66
N SER A 609 -15.13 -22.12 1.76
CA SER A 609 -16.53 -21.88 1.36
C SER A 609 -17.15 -23.14 0.75
N SER A 610 -16.37 -23.86 -0.07
CA SER A 610 -16.81 -25.09 -0.72
C SER A 610 -16.94 -26.26 0.25
N TRP A 611 -16.02 -26.36 1.21
CA TRP A 611 -16.06 -27.36 2.26
C TRP A 611 -17.29 -27.15 3.17
N LEU A 612 -17.55 -25.90 3.55
CA LEU A 612 -18.72 -25.51 4.34
C LEU A 612 -20.03 -25.83 3.60
N TRP A 613 -20.10 -25.52 2.30
CA TRP A 613 -21.25 -25.88 1.46
C TRP A 613 -21.49 -27.39 1.44
N LYS A 614 -20.46 -28.20 1.18
CA LYS A 614 -20.57 -29.67 1.16
C LYS A 614 -21.12 -30.18 2.50
N HIS A 615 -20.56 -29.72 3.62
CA HIS A 615 -21.04 -30.09 4.95
C HIS A 615 -22.50 -29.71 5.20
N ASN A 616 -22.91 -28.49 4.83
CA ASN A 616 -24.29 -28.05 4.99
C ASN A 616 -25.25 -28.94 4.18
N SER A 617 -24.89 -29.28 2.94
CA SER A 617 -25.69 -30.15 2.07
C SER A 617 -25.84 -31.57 2.61
N GLU A 618 -24.87 -32.04 3.40
CA GLU A 618 -24.92 -33.34 4.09
C GLU A 618 -25.68 -33.29 5.42
N GLY A 619 -26.21 -32.11 5.81
CA GLY A 619 -26.91 -31.90 7.08
C GLY A 619 -26.01 -31.89 8.31
N LYS A 620 -24.70 -31.66 8.13
CA LYS A 620 -23.70 -31.65 9.19
C LYS A 620 -23.56 -30.27 9.83
N SER A 621 -23.29 -30.23 11.13
CA SER A 621 -23.06 -28.96 11.83
C SER A 621 -21.62 -28.43 11.66
N ILE A 622 -21.41 -27.15 11.97
CA ILE A 622 -20.10 -26.49 11.91
C ILE A 622 -19.11 -27.13 12.91
N GLU A 623 -19.60 -27.58 14.06
CA GLU A 623 -18.80 -28.18 15.13
C GLU A 623 -18.20 -29.53 14.73
N GLU A 624 -18.91 -30.31 13.91
CA GLU A 624 -18.49 -31.66 13.50
C GLU A 624 -17.14 -31.69 12.78
N PHE A 625 -16.75 -30.58 12.15
CA PHE A 625 -15.46 -30.45 11.46
C PHE A 625 -14.56 -29.34 12.01
N LYS A 626 -14.86 -28.82 13.21
CA LYS A 626 -14.16 -27.68 13.82
C LYS A 626 -14.19 -26.42 12.94
N GLY A 627 -15.28 -26.18 12.22
CA GLY A 627 -15.39 -25.07 11.27
C GLY A 627 -15.16 -23.69 11.90
N ASN A 628 -15.51 -23.49 13.17
CA ASN A 628 -15.21 -22.24 13.89
C ASN A 628 -13.68 -21.99 14.03
N GLU A 629 -12.90 -23.02 14.36
CA GLU A 629 -11.45 -22.90 14.53
C GLU A 629 -10.76 -22.52 13.21
N PHE A 630 -11.10 -23.21 12.13
CA PHE A 630 -10.58 -22.90 10.80
C PHE A 630 -11.07 -21.54 10.29
N TYR A 631 -12.29 -21.14 10.64
CA TYR A 631 -12.81 -19.83 10.28
C TYR A 631 -12.09 -18.70 11.03
N ASP A 632 -11.80 -18.86 12.32
CA ASP A 632 -10.99 -17.91 13.08
C ASP A 632 -9.59 -17.75 12.48
N MET A 633 -8.96 -18.85 12.04
CA MET A 633 -7.68 -18.81 11.32
C MET A 633 -7.77 -18.03 10.00
N LEU A 634 -8.88 -18.18 9.27
CA LEU A 634 -9.15 -17.50 8.01
C LEU A 634 -9.39 -16.00 8.21
N ILE A 635 -10.16 -15.62 9.23
CA ILE A 635 -10.38 -14.22 9.63
C ILE A 635 -9.06 -13.57 10.03
N ALA A 636 -8.23 -14.26 10.83
CA ALA A 636 -6.90 -13.76 11.17
C ALA A 636 -6.04 -13.53 9.91
N ALA A 637 -6.06 -14.45 8.95
CA ALA A 637 -5.33 -14.31 7.69
C ALA A 637 -5.82 -13.13 6.84
N ARG A 638 -7.15 -12.95 6.72
CA ARG A 638 -7.76 -11.81 6.04
C ARG A 638 -7.35 -10.49 6.71
N ARG A 639 -7.49 -10.39 8.03
CA ARG A 639 -7.13 -9.17 8.79
C ARG A 639 -5.65 -8.84 8.72
N HIS A 640 -4.76 -9.83 8.76
CA HIS A 640 -3.32 -9.61 8.59
C HIS A 640 -2.96 -9.10 7.19
N LEU A 641 -3.59 -9.65 6.14
CA LEU A 641 -3.48 -9.10 4.79
C LEU A 641 -4.00 -7.65 4.74
N SER A 642 -5.15 -7.40 5.35
CA SER A 642 -5.83 -6.10 5.36
C SER A 642 -5.01 -5.01 6.06
N VAL A 643 -4.43 -5.28 7.24
CA VAL A 643 -3.56 -4.32 7.93
C VAL A 643 -2.37 -3.93 7.06
N PHE A 644 -1.77 -4.89 6.34
CA PHE A 644 -0.63 -4.59 5.46
C PHE A 644 -0.99 -3.67 4.28
N GLN A 645 -2.27 -3.51 3.91
CA GLN A 645 -2.66 -2.60 2.84
C GLN A 645 -2.64 -1.12 3.27
N HIS A 646 -2.37 -0.84 4.55
CA HIS A 646 -2.14 0.52 5.04
C HIS A 646 -1.06 1.22 4.21
N HIS A 647 -1.18 2.55 4.09
CA HIS A 647 -0.26 3.39 3.34
C HIS A 647 1.16 3.49 3.92
N ASP A 648 1.49 2.85 5.05
CA ASP A 648 2.89 2.55 5.45
C ASP A 648 3.27 1.07 5.50
N GLY A 649 2.30 0.18 5.28
CA GLY A 649 2.52 -1.27 5.14
C GLY A 649 3.06 -1.61 3.75
N VAL A 650 2.17 -1.79 2.79
CA VAL A 650 2.49 -2.26 1.43
C VAL A 650 3.38 -1.29 0.68
N THR A 651 3.40 -0.02 1.05
CA THR A 651 4.28 1.03 0.51
C THR A 651 5.75 0.80 0.87
N GLY A 652 6.02 0.12 1.98
CA GLY A 652 7.36 -0.06 2.51
C GLY A 652 7.91 1.23 3.13
N THR A 653 7.08 1.97 3.85
CA THR A 653 7.44 3.27 4.46
C THR A 653 7.34 3.30 5.98
N ALA A 654 7.17 2.16 6.64
CA ALA A 654 7.26 2.02 8.09
C ALA A 654 8.71 1.80 8.61
N LYS A 655 8.90 1.94 9.94
CA LYS A 655 10.15 1.60 10.63
C LYS A 655 10.47 0.12 10.51
N ASN A 656 11.76 -0.24 10.56
CA ASN A 656 12.19 -1.63 10.38
C ASN A 656 11.51 -2.60 11.37
N SER A 657 11.31 -2.19 12.63
CA SER A 657 10.60 -2.98 13.64
C SER A 657 9.13 -3.23 13.28
N VAL A 658 8.48 -2.28 12.62
CA VAL A 658 7.10 -2.36 12.17
C VAL A 658 6.99 -3.22 10.90
N VAL A 659 7.92 -3.06 9.97
CA VAL A 659 8.05 -3.94 8.80
C VAL A 659 8.18 -5.41 9.24
N MET A 660 8.97 -5.67 10.28
CA MET A 660 9.10 -7.01 10.86
C MET A 660 7.81 -7.51 11.55
N ASP A 661 7.01 -6.64 12.15
CA ASP A 661 5.69 -7.00 12.69
C ASP A 661 4.73 -7.39 11.55
N TYR A 662 4.70 -6.61 10.46
CA TYR A 662 3.94 -6.97 9.26
C TYR A 662 4.41 -8.30 8.66
N ALA A 663 5.72 -8.55 8.59
CA ALA A 663 6.28 -9.81 8.11
C ALA A 663 5.76 -11.02 8.92
N LYS A 664 5.74 -10.90 10.26
CA LYS A 664 5.20 -11.94 11.15
C LYS A 664 3.71 -12.17 10.92
N LYS A 665 2.90 -11.10 10.83
CA LYS A 665 1.46 -11.20 10.57
C LYS A 665 1.18 -11.85 9.21
N MET A 666 1.91 -11.47 8.15
CA MET A 666 1.81 -12.10 6.83
C MET A 666 2.24 -13.58 6.84
N LEU A 667 3.29 -13.93 7.58
CA LEU A 667 3.69 -15.33 7.75
C LEU A 667 2.60 -16.15 8.45
N THR A 668 2.01 -15.62 9.53
CA THR A 668 0.87 -16.25 10.20
C THR A 668 -0.31 -16.43 9.24
N ALA A 669 -0.61 -15.45 8.39
CA ALA A 669 -1.67 -15.56 7.38
C ALA A 669 -1.40 -16.71 6.40
N ILE A 670 -0.17 -16.84 5.90
CA ILE A 670 0.23 -17.94 5.00
C ILE A 670 0.07 -19.29 5.70
N VAL A 671 0.61 -19.45 6.90
CA VAL A 671 0.55 -20.71 7.66
C VAL A 671 -0.90 -21.12 7.97
N ASN A 672 -1.73 -20.16 8.36
CA ASN A 672 -3.15 -20.38 8.60
C ASN A 672 -3.85 -20.86 7.31
N CYS A 673 -3.63 -20.17 6.20
CA CYS A 673 -4.22 -20.53 4.91
C CYS A 673 -3.72 -21.90 4.43
N GLN A 674 -2.43 -22.20 4.54
CA GLN A 674 -1.88 -23.52 4.16
C GLN A 674 -2.53 -24.65 4.96
N THR A 675 -2.79 -24.42 6.25
CA THR A 675 -3.51 -25.38 7.10
C THR A 675 -4.94 -25.59 6.59
N ILE A 676 -5.69 -24.52 6.34
CA ILE A 676 -7.07 -24.59 5.84
C ILE A 676 -7.12 -25.27 4.47
N ILE A 677 -6.24 -24.87 3.54
CA ILE A 677 -6.15 -25.43 2.19
C ILE A 677 -5.91 -26.94 2.26
N LYS A 678 -4.98 -27.37 3.10
CA LYS A 678 -4.65 -28.77 3.30
C LYS A 678 -5.85 -29.56 3.82
N GLU A 679 -6.47 -29.12 4.91
CA GLU A 679 -7.62 -29.82 5.53
C GLU A 679 -8.85 -29.83 4.61
N ALA A 680 -9.20 -28.69 4.01
CA ALA A 680 -10.33 -28.59 3.08
C ALA A 680 -10.10 -29.43 1.82
N SER A 681 -8.87 -29.49 1.29
CA SER A 681 -8.54 -30.34 0.14
C SER A 681 -8.78 -31.81 0.45
N PHE A 682 -8.37 -32.29 1.63
CA PHE A 682 -8.61 -33.68 2.02
C PHE A 682 -10.08 -33.97 2.26
N ALA A 683 -10.81 -33.07 2.93
CA ALA A 683 -12.25 -33.24 3.15
C ALA A 683 -13.06 -33.28 1.83
N LEU A 684 -12.74 -32.39 0.89
CA LEU A 684 -13.40 -32.33 -0.42
C LEU A 684 -13.08 -33.54 -1.31
N ASN A 685 -11.89 -34.13 -1.16
CA ASN A 685 -11.47 -35.34 -1.88
C ASN A 685 -11.74 -36.65 -1.11
N GLU A 686 -12.35 -36.59 0.08
CA GLU A 686 -12.64 -37.74 0.95
C GLU A 686 -11.39 -38.57 1.30
N LEU A 687 -10.31 -37.87 1.60
CA LEU A 687 -9.00 -38.44 1.95
C LEU A 687 -8.69 -38.24 3.43
N SER A 688 -7.98 -39.20 4.02
CA SER A 688 -7.49 -39.15 5.40
C SER A 688 -6.01 -39.57 5.48
N PRO A 689 -5.07 -38.70 5.08
CA PRO A 689 -3.65 -39.02 5.06
C PRO A 689 -3.03 -39.00 6.47
N THR A 690 -1.90 -39.69 6.63
CA THR A 690 -1.15 -39.71 7.90
C THR A 690 -0.18 -38.54 8.03
N ILE A 691 0.42 -38.11 6.91
CA ILE A 691 1.36 -36.98 6.83
C ILE A 691 1.04 -36.22 5.55
N ALA A 692 1.01 -34.89 5.64
CA ALA A 692 0.80 -34.01 4.49
C ALA A 692 1.49 -32.66 4.67
N GLU A 693 1.97 -32.09 3.58
CA GLU A 693 2.64 -30.80 3.52
C GLU A 693 2.23 -30.04 2.25
N VAL A 694 1.93 -28.75 2.38
CA VAL A 694 1.73 -27.85 1.25
C VAL A 694 3.09 -27.34 0.80
N ASP A 695 3.34 -27.29 -0.51
CA ASP A 695 4.61 -26.82 -1.04
C ASP A 695 4.83 -25.32 -0.75
N GLY A 696 6.08 -24.98 -0.42
CA GLY A 696 6.49 -23.65 0.03
C GLY A 696 6.44 -23.50 1.56
N LYS A 697 7.58 -23.73 2.21
CA LYS A 697 7.78 -23.39 3.62
C LYS A 697 8.33 -21.97 3.72
N PHE A 698 7.59 -21.11 4.41
CA PHE A 698 7.91 -19.69 4.52
C PHE A 698 8.57 -19.37 5.87
N THR A 699 9.35 -18.30 5.88
CA THR A 699 9.83 -17.60 7.08
C THR A 699 9.61 -16.11 6.87
N GLU A 700 9.82 -15.28 7.89
CA GLU A 700 9.57 -13.84 7.79
C GLU A 700 10.45 -13.16 6.74
N ASN A 701 11.70 -13.62 6.58
CA ASN A 701 12.75 -12.88 5.85
C ASN A 701 13.51 -13.70 4.79
N ASN A 702 13.01 -14.88 4.41
CA ASN A 702 13.63 -15.68 3.35
C ASN A 702 12.62 -16.06 2.27
N LEU A 703 13.13 -16.23 1.05
CA LEU A 703 12.38 -16.82 -0.05
C LEU A 703 11.85 -18.22 0.33
N PRO A 704 10.68 -18.64 -0.19
CA PRO A 704 10.06 -19.90 0.20
C PRO A 704 10.92 -21.11 -0.14
N ILE A 705 11.07 -22.01 0.83
CA ILE A 705 11.75 -23.29 0.66
C ILE A 705 10.76 -24.29 0.07
N ARG A 706 11.07 -24.84 -1.12
CA ARG A 706 10.23 -25.84 -1.77
C ARG A 706 10.40 -27.22 -1.12
N VAL A 707 9.34 -28.01 -1.13
CA VAL A 707 9.36 -29.39 -0.64
C VAL A 707 10.12 -30.27 -1.64
N VAL A 708 11.14 -30.98 -1.15
CA VAL A 708 11.86 -32.00 -1.93
C VAL A 708 11.22 -33.36 -1.67
N ALA A 709 10.39 -33.81 -2.61
CA ALA A 709 9.61 -35.03 -2.50
C ALA A 709 10.47 -36.29 -2.73
N ASP A 710 10.04 -37.39 -2.11
CA ASP A 710 10.66 -38.72 -2.25
C ASP A 710 9.67 -39.69 -2.93
N ASN A 711 10.18 -40.81 -3.42
CA ASN A 711 9.36 -41.88 -3.99
C ASN A 711 8.41 -42.44 -2.93
N GLY A 712 7.21 -42.84 -3.37
CA GLY A 712 6.16 -43.37 -2.49
C GLY A 712 5.21 -42.31 -1.92
N LYS A 713 5.52 -41.01 -2.07
CA LYS A 713 4.57 -39.93 -1.79
C LYS A 713 3.51 -39.83 -2.89
N SER A 714 2.36 -39.29 -2.53
CA SER A 714 1.29 -38.87 -3.45
C SER A 714 1.24 -37.34 -3.51
N LEU A 715 0.67 -36.80 -4.59
CA LEU A 715 0.60 -35.37 -4.87
C LEU A 715 -0.83 -35.00 -5.27
N ILE A 716 -1.43 -34.02 -4.59
CA ILE A 716 -2.66 -33.36 -5.02
C ILE A 716 -2.31 -31.97 -5.52
N LEU A 717 -2.83 -31.63 -6.69
CA LEU A 717 -2.79 -30.29 -7.24
C LEU A 717 -4.20 -29.68 -7.15
N PHE A 718 -4.28 -28.40 -6.80
CA PHE A 718 -5.52 -27.62 -6.87
C PHE A 718 -5.35 -26.42 -7.82
N ASN A 719 -6.33 -26.22 -8.71
CA ASN A 719 -6.39 -25.09 -9.62
C ASN A 719 -7.30 -23.99 -9.03
N PRO A 720 -6.75 -22.89 -8.49
CA PRO A 720 -7.54 -21.79 -7.93
C PRO A 720 -8.16 -20.86 -8.99
N LEU A 721 -8.04 -21.16 -10.29
CA LEU A 721 -8.67 -20.35 -11.34
C LEU A 721 -10.06 -20.90 -11.69
N PRO A 722 -11.03 -20.02 -12.03
CA PRO A 722 -12.35 -20.43 -12.50
C PRO A 722 -12.35 -20.87 -13.97
N TYR A 723 -11.19 -21.25 -14.50
CA TYR A 723 -10.97 -21.71 -15.86
C TYR A 723 -10.15 -23.00 -15.85
N SER A 724 -10.37 -23.86 -16.84
CA SER A 724 -9.44 -24.94 -17.11
C SER A 724 -8.06 -24.39 -17.48
N ARG A 725 -7.00 -25.14 -17.18
CA ARG A 725 -5.63 -24.77 -17.54
C ARG A 725 -4.82 -26.00 -17.89
N LYS A 726 -3.96 -25.86 -18.90
CA LYS A 726 -2.84 -26.75 -19.17
C LYS A 726 -1.56 -25.98 -18.92
N ASP A 727 -0.67 -26.55 -18.11
CA ASP A 727 0.61 -25.93 -17.71
C ASP A 727 1.73 -26.97 -17.65
N ILE A 728 2.98 -26.51 -17.69
CA ILE A 728 4.14 -27.27 -17.24
C ILE A 728 4.35 -26.99 -15.75
N HIS A 729 4.13 -28.00 -14.91
CA HIS A 729 4.29 -27.88 -13.46
C HIS A 729 5.60 -28.54 -13.03
N CYS A 730 6.39 -27.84 -12.22
CA CYS A 730 7.67 -28.33 -11.73
C CYS A 730 7.66 -28.51 -10.21
N ILE A 731 8.15 -29.67 -9.74
CA ILE A 731 8.33 -30.03 -8.33
C ILE A 731 9.79 -30.43 -8.07
N PHE A 732 10.23 -30.36 -6.81
CA PHE A 732 11.56 -30.84 -6.43
C PHE A 732 11.51 -32.28 -5.95
N VAL A 733 12.45 -33.12 -6.40
CA VAL A 733 12.54 -34.55 -6.05
C VAL A 733 13.95 -34.95 -5.67
N LYS A 734 14.10 -35.96 -4.81
CA LYS A 734 15.42 -36.43 -4.34
C LYS A 734 16.16 -37.33 -5.33
N ASN A 735 15.41 -38.09 -6.14
CA ASN A 735 15.95 -39.13 -7.00
C ASN A 735 15.71 -38.76 -8.47
N PRO A 736 16.73 -38.81 -9.33
CA PRO A 736 16.57 -38.47 -10.75
C PRO A 736 15.69 -39.48 -11.53
N ARG A 737 15.35 -40.61 -10.92
CA ARG A 737 14.45 -41.63 -11.46
C ARG A 737 13.02 -41.52 -10.95
N THR A 738 12.71 -40.54 -10.11
CA THR A 738 11.33 -40.29 -9.71
C THR A 738 10.48 -39.95 -10.95
N GLY A 739 9.28 -40.51 -11.03
CA GLY A 739 8.29 -40.23 -12.06
C GLY A 739 6.93 -39.92 -11.46
N VAL A 740 6.21 -39.05 -12.14
CA VAL A 740 4.83 -38.68 -11.83
C VAL A 740 3.90 -39.59 -12.62
N PHE A 741 3.08 -40.34 -11.89
CA PHE A 741 2.09 -41.25 -12.45
C PHE A 741 0.69 -40.76 -12.10
N THR A 742 -0.21 -40.86 -13.06
CA THR A 742 -1.65 -40.79 -12.80
C THR A 742 -2.10 -41.94 -11.87
N LEU A 743 -3.26 -41.80 -11.22
CA LEU A 743 -3.77 -42.81 -10.29
C LEU A 743 -4.07 -44.18 -10.95
N ASP A 744 -4.31 -44.21 -12.26
CA ASP A 744 -4.43 -45.44 -13.07
C ASP A 744 -3.08 -46.05 -13.46
N GLY A 745 -1.96 -45.44 -13.04
CA GLY A 745 -0.61 -45.96 -13.21
C GLY A 745 0.06 -45.58 -14.53
N LYS A 746 -0.51 -44.64 -15.30
CA LYS A 746 0.10 -44.13 -16.52
C LYS A 746 1.12 -43.03 -16.20
N LEU A 747 2.32 -43.15 -16.77
CA LEU A 747 3.38 -42.15 -16.69
C LEU A 747 2.96 -40.85 -17.41
N VAL A 748 3.12 -39.72 -16.74
CA VAL A 748 2.85 -38.39 -17.31
C VAL A 748 4.05 -37.94 -18.15
N ASN A 749 3.80 -37.16 -19.21
CA ASN A 749 4.88 -36.55 -19.99
C ASN A 749 5.66 -35.60 -19.09
N GLN A 750 6.96 -35.87 -18.93
CA GLN A 750 7.78 -35.21 -17.92
C GLN A 750 9.26 -35.22 -18.31
N GLU A 751 10.01 -34.29 -17.74
CA GLU A 751 11.46 -34.20 -17.86
C GLU A 751 12.09 -33.81 -16.54
N ILE A 752 13.39 -34.08 -16.41
CA ILE A 752 14.13 -33.80 -15.19
C ILE A 752 15.29 -32.86 -15.48
N HIS A 753 15.44 -31.86 -14.60
CA HIS A 753 16.46 -30.83 -14.65
C HIS A 753 17.38 -30.95 -13.42
N PRO A 754 18.70 -30.73 -13.57
CA PRO A 754 19.58 -30.61 -12.42
C PRO A 754 19.37 -29.25 -11.76
N VAL A 755 19.49 -29.19 -10.43
CA VAL A 755 19.43 -27.93 -9.68
C VAL A 755 20.83 -27.33 -9.63
N ILE A 756 20.95 -26.05 -10.01
CA ILE A 756 22.22 -25.33 -10.02
C ILE A 756 22.19 -24.27 -8.93
N ASP A 757 23.22 -24.26 -8.10
CA ASP A 757 23.46 -23.22 -7.11
C ASP A 757 24.42 -22.17 -7.67
N MET A 758 23.95 -20.93 -7.72
CA MET A 758 24.72 -19.75 -8.14
C MET A 758 24.97 -18.76 -6.99
N SER A 759 24.67 -19.16 -5.74
CA SER A 759 24.88 -18.35 -4.53
C SER A 759 26.34 -17.93 -4.36
N THR A 760 27.28 -18.85 -4.61
CA THR A 760 28.72 -18.61 -4.47
C THR A 760 29.38 -18.16 -5.78
N ILE A 761 30.65 -17.77 -5.73
CA ILE A 761 31.45 -17.46 -6.93
C ILE A 761 31.58 -18.69 -7.84
N GLN A 762 31.66 -19.88 -7.25
CA GLN A 762 31.74 -21.12 -7.97
C GLN A 762 30.32 -21.68 -8.18
N VAL A 763 29.88 -21.75 -9.42
CA VAL A 763 28.61 -22.39 -9.77
C VAL A 763 28.73 -23.89 -9.56
N THR A 764 27.82 -24.46 -8.77
CA THR A 764 27.81 -25.89 -8.44
C THR A 764 26.47 -26.54 -8.79
N VAL A 765 26.49 -27.85 -8.98
CA VAL A 765 25.29 -28.67 -9.17
C VAL A 765 24.90 -29.25 -7.82
N VAL A 766 23.67 -29.02 -7.38
CA VAL A 766 23.15 -29.54 -6.11
C VAL A 766 22.97 -31.06 -6.24
N LYS A 767 23.54 -31.83 -5.31
CA LYS A 767 23.46 -33.28 -5.31
C LYS A 767 22.23 -33.75 -4.56
N GLY A 768 21.51 -34.73 -5.12
CA GLY A 768 20.34 -35.34 -4.47
C GLY A 768 19.09 -34.45 -4.47
N GLU A 769 19.06 -33.41 -5.31
CA GLU A 769 17.88 -32.57 -5.55
C GLU A 769 17.77 -32.29 -7.05
N PHE A 770 16.57 -32.50 -7.60
CA PHE A 770 16.28 -32.35 -9.03
C PHE A 770 14.94 -31.63 -9.20
N GLU A 771 14.82 -30.82 -10.25
CA GLU A 771 13.56 -30.19 -10.65
C GLU A 771 12.88 -31.08 -11.70
N LEU A 772 11.78 -31.74 -11.33
CA LEU A 772 10.97 -32.57 -12.21
C LEU A 772 9.80 -31.74 -12.74
N CYS A 773 9.79 -31.49 -14.05
CA CYS A 773 8.74 -30.74 -14.74
C CYS A 773 7.85 -31.69 -15.55
N PHE A 774 6.53 -31.54 -15.47
CA PHE A 774 5.57 -32.41 -16.14
C PHE A 774 4.34 -31.64 -16.63
N GLU A 775 3.69 -32.18 -17.66
CA GLU A 775 2.44 -31.62 -18.18
C GLU A 775 1.28 -31.91 -17.22
N VAL A 776 0.49 -30.88 -16.91
CA VAL A 776 -0.75 -31.03 -16.15
C VAL A 776 -1.89 -30.32 -16.86
N GLU A 777 -3.06 -30.97 -16.91
CA GLU A 777 -4.32 -30.38 -17.33
C GLU A 777 -5.30 -30.45 -16.16
N MET A 778 -5.95 -29.32 -15.83
CA MET A 778 -6.81 -29.20 -14.66
C MET A 778 -8.12 -28.50 -14.99
N LEU A 779 -9.20 -28.99 -14.38
CA LEU A 779 -10.52 -28.37 -14.40
C LEU A 779 -10.56 -27.05 -13.61
N PRO A 780 -11.50 -26.14 -13.90
CA PRO A 780 -11.71 -24.91 -13.13
C PRO A 780 -12.05 -25.25 -11.67
N PHE A 781 -11.43 -24.57 -10.69
CA PHE A 781 -11.57 -24.92 -9.27
C PHE A 781 -11.49 -26.44 -9.00
N GLY A 782 -10.60 -27.10 -9.72
CA GLY A 782 -10.52 -28.56 -9.80
C GLY A 782 -9.28 -29.13 -9.11
N PHE A 783 -9.41 -30.39 -8.71
CA PHE A 783 -8.33 -31.18 -8.15
C PHE A 783 -7.77 -32.19 -9.16
N GLN A 784 -6.46 -32.42 -9.08
CA GLN A 784 -5.76 -33.45 -9.84
C GLN A 784 -4.77 -34.19 -8.95
N SER A 785 -4.84 -35.53 -8.93
CA SER A 785 -4.01 -36.37 -8.04
C SER A 785 -3.04 -37.25 -8.82
N PHE A 786 -1.84 -37.43 -8.25
CA PHE A 786 -0.74 -38.21 -8.83
C PHE A 786 -0.02 -39.04 -7.76
N GLU A 787 0.69 -40.07 -8.20
CA GLU A 787 1.62 -40.88 -7.40
C GLU A 787 3.07 -40.66 -7.87
N LEU A 788 3.99 -40.50 -6.92
CA LEU A 788 5.43 -40.39 -7.20
C LEU A 788 6.08 -41.76 -7.02
N LYS A 789 6.63 -42.34 -8.09
CA LYS A 789 7.26 -43.67 -8.07
C LYS A 789 8.56 -43.68 -8.84
N GLU A 790 9.42 -44.65 -8.52
CA GLU A 790 10.63 -44.87 -9.30
C GLU A 790 10.31 -45.44 -10.69
N GLN A 791 10.96 -44.87 -11.71
CA GLN A 791 10.87 -45.33 -13.09
C GLN A 791 11.88 -46.45 -13.34
N THR A 792 11.49 -47.43 -14.16
CA THR A 792 12.37 -48.53 -14.58
C THR A 792 13.37 -48.11 -15.67
N GLU A 793 12.98 -47.19 -16.55
CA GLU A 793 13.82 -46.61 -17.61
C GLU A 793 13.66 -45.08 -17.59
N VAL A 794 14.77 -44.33 -17.69
CA VAL A 794 14.78 -42.86 -17.60
C VAL A 794 15.50 -42.29 -18.81
N ASN A 795 14.74 -41.71 -19.74
CA ASN A 795 15.24 -41.13 -21.00
C ASN A 795 14.88 -39.65 -21.15
N ASN A 796 14.53 -38.97 -20.06
CA ASN A 796 13.94 -37.65 -20.04
C ASN A 796 14.81 -36.60 -19.32
N PHE A 797 16.12 -36.84 -19.24
CA PHE A 797 17.10 -35.86 -18.76
C PHE A 797 17.26 -34.73 -19.77
N VAL A 798 17.25 -33.49 -19.29
CA VAL A 798 17.55 -32.33 -20.14
C VAL A 798 19.04 -32.25 -20.51
N SER A 799 19.33 -31.67 -21.67
CA SER A 799 20.72 -31.37 -22.06
C SER A 799 21.13 -30.03 -21.44
N VAL A 800 22.33 -29.96 -20.86
CA VAL A 800 22.83 -28.74 -20.19
C VAL A 800 24.05 -28.22 -20.92
N ALA A 801 24.01 -26.95 -21.33
CA ALA A 801 25.13 -26.24 -21.92
C ALA A 801 25.55 -25.06 -21.04
N SER A 802 26.86 -24.78 -20.94
CA SER A 802 27.35 -23.69 -20.10
C SER A 802 28.63 -23.05 -20.66
N ASN A 803 28.84 -21.76 -20.41
CA ASN A 803 30.10 -21.07 -20.73
C ASN A 803 31.22 -21.34 -19.70
N MET A 804 30.90 -22.11 -18.65
CA MET A 804 31.85 -22.60 -17.65
C MET A 804 31.74 -24.11 -17.50
N LYS A 805 32.79 -24.76 -17.00
CA LYS A 805 32.76 -26.20 -16.73
C LYS A 805 31.84 -26.52 -15.55
N LEU A 806 30.87 -27.40 -15.75
CA LEU A 806 29.99 -27.93 -14.72
C LEU A 806 30.26 -29.41 -14.50
N ASP A 807 30.25 -29.84 -13.24
CA ASP A 807 30.36 -31.24 -12.86
C ASP A 807 28.95 -31.86 -12.82
N LEU A 808 28.45 -32.24 -13.99
CA LEU A 808 27.18 -32.94 -14.10
C LEU A 808 27.34 -34.41 -13.68
N HIS A 809 26.34 -34.91 -12.96
CA HIS A 809 26.26 -36.31 -12.54
C HIS A 809 24.96 -36.94 -13.04
N ASP A 810 24.63 -38.16 -12.60
CA ASP A 810 23.28 -38.72 -12.69
C ASP A 810 22.65 -38.87 -14.09
N GLY A 811 23.48 -38.85 -15.16
CA GLY A 811 23.03 -39.10 -16.53
C GLY A 811 22.77 -37.85 -17.37
N PHE A 812 23.00 -36.64 -16.85
CA PHE A 812 22.85 -35.39 -17.61
C PHE A 812 23.97 -35.21 -18.65
N GLU A 813 23.58 -34.82 -19.87
CA GLU A 813 24.52 -34.52 -20.95
C GLU A 813 25.07 -33.09 -20.80
N TYR A 814 26.39 -32.94 -20.71
CA TYR A 814 27.08 -31.64 -20.69
C TYR A 814 27.58 -31.22 -22.07
N LYS A 815 27.37 -29.95 -22.43
CA LYS A 815 27.95 -29.30 -23.61
C LYS A 815 28.63 -27.97 -23.24
N SER A 816 29.73 -27.63 -23.90
CA SER A 816 30.31 -26.29 -23.80
C SER A 816 29.50 -25.33 -24.66
N LEU A 817 29.16 -24.17 -24.10
CA LEU A 817 28.48 -23.09 -24.82
C LEU A 817 29.52 -22.26 -25.59
N ASN A 818 29.21 -21.89 -26.84
CA ASN A 818 30.02 -20.94 -27.60
C ASN A 818 29.52 -19.52 -27.33
N ILE A 819 30.36 -18.70 -26.68
CA ILE A 819 30.00 -17.33 -26.28
C ILE A 819 29.74 -16.37 -27.46
N ASP A 820 30.21 -16.71 -28.66
CA ASP A 820 30.03 -15.90 -29.87
C ASP A 820 28.75 -16.27 -30.64
N THR A 821 28.00 -17.29 -30.19
CA THR A 821 26.76 -17.75 -30.84
C THR A 821 25.60 -17.64 -29.88
N ASP A 822 24.59 -16.86 -30.26
CA ASP A 822 23.39 -16.67 -29.44
C ASP A 822 22.62 -17.98 -29.20
N ILE A 823 22.01 -18.08 -28.02
CA ILE A 823 21.16 -19.17 -27.59
C ILE A 823 19.76 -18.93 -28.15
N GLN A 824 19.20 -19.92 -28.82
CA GLN A 824 17.83 -19.89 -29.29
C GLN A 824 16.93 -20.77 -28.42
N LEU A 825 15.92 -20.16 -27.79
CA LEU A 825 14.81 -20.86 -27.16
C LEU A 825 13.65 -20.90 -28.15
N SER A 826 12.98 -22.04 -28.32
CA SER A 826 11.83 -22.12 -29.24
C SER A 826 10.88 -23.26 -28.90
N ASN A 827 9.59 -22.98 -28.85
CA ASN A 827 8.52 -23.98 -28.69
C ASN A 827 7.61 -24.11 -29.94
N GLY A 828 7.99 -23.48 -31.05
CA GLY A 828 7.22 -23.47 -32.30
C GLY A 828 6.18 -22.35 -32.40
N LYS A 829 5.67 -21.83 -31.27
CA LYS A 829 4.82 -20.62 -31.23
C LYS A 829 5.66 -19.35 -31.12
N LEU A 830 6.64 -19.38 -30.21
CA LEU A 830 7.56 -18.29 -29.92
C LEU A 830 8.99 -18.79 -30.05
N SER A 831 9.87 -17.92 -30.56
CA SER A 831 11.31 -18.08 -30.49
C SER A 831 11.97 -16.86 -29.85
N ALA A 832 12.97 -17.08 -29.00
CA ALA A 832 13.73 -16.02 -28.34
C ALA A 832 15.23 -16.21 -28.58
N LEU A 833 15.92 -15.12 -28.89
CA LEU A 833 17.37 -15.08 -28.97
C LEU A 833 17.92 -14.47 -27.69
N VAL A 834 18.80 -15.21 -27.04
CA VAL A 834 19.45 -14.86 -25.78
C VAL A 834 20.95 -14.87 -26.00
N SER A 835 21.63 -13.84 -25.52
CA SER A 835 23.09 -13.72 -25.60
C SER A 835 23.79 -14.84 -24.83
N ALA A 836 24.67 -15.61 -25.48
CA ALA A 836 25.49 -16.61 -24.78
C ALA A 836 26.58 -16.00 -23.88
N ARG A 837 26.86 -14.70 -24.05
CA ARG A 837 27.88 -13.97 -23.28
C ARG A 837 27.38 -13.56 -21.89
N ASP A 838 26.14 -13.09 -21.81
CA ASP A 838 25.56 -12.53 -20.57
C ASP A 838 24.21 -13.11 -20.18
N GLY A 839 23.61 -13.97 -21.01
CA GLY A 839 22.32 -14.60 -20.75
C GLY A 839 21.13 -13.65 -20.88
N LEU A 840 21.33 -12.46 -21.47
CA LEU A 840 20.30 -11.44 -21.61
C LEU A 840 19.55 -11.55 -22.93
N LEU A 841 18.28 -11.17 -22.92
CA LEU A 841 17.39 -11.22 -24.08
C LEU A 841 17.87 -10.22 -25.16
N LYS A 842 17.83 -10.65 -26.43
CA LYS A 842 18.17 -9.82 -27.61
C LYS A 842 17.01 -9.62 -28.57
N SER A 843 16.20 -10.66 -28.79
CA SER A 843 14.99 -10.55 -29.61
C SER A 843 14.01 -11.66 -29.32
N VAL A 844 12.76 -11.43 -29.68
CA VAL A 844 11.68 -12.39 -29.61
C VAL A 844 10.91 -12.35 -30.93
N SER A 845 10.63 -13.52 -31.48
CA SER A 845 9.88 -13.70 -32.73
C SER A 845 8.63 -14.54 -32.48
N MET A 846 7.47 -13.97 -32.83
CA MET A 846 6.17 -14.64 -32.74
C MET A 846 5.81 -15.26 -34.10
N GLY A 847 5.63 -16.59 -34.13
CA GLY A 847 5.23 -17.34 -35.33
C GLY A 847 6.15 -17.18 -36.55
N GLY A 848 7.39 -16.72 -36.36
CA GLY A 848 8.34 -16.39 -37.44
C GLY A 848 7.95 -15.19 -38.30
N LYS A 849 6.90 -14.44 -37.91
CA LYS A 849 6.32 -13.34 -38.71
C LYS A 849 6.70 -11.97 -38.18
N ILE A 850 6.76 -11.82 -36.85
CA ILE A 850 7.04 -10.55 -36.19
C ILE A 850 8.23 -10.76 -35.27
N GLU A 851 9.35 -10.20 -35.68
CA GLU A 851 10.54 -10.09 -34.85
C GLU A 851 10.52 -8.76 -34.11
N THR A 852 10.80 -8.81 -32.82
CA THR A 852 10.90 -7.66 -31.94
C THR A 852 12.27 -7.68 -31.30
N LYS A 853 13.06 -6.63 -31.55
CA LYS A 853 14.36 -6.46 -30.93
C LYS A 853 14.16 -5.95 -29.51
N ILE A 854 14.82 -6.58 -28.56
CA ILE A 854 14.74 -6.24 -27.14
C ILE A 854 16.16 -6.31 -26.59
N ASP A 855 16.77 -5.16 -26.34
CA ASP A 855 18.03 -5.03 -25.60
C ASP A 855 17.71 -4.94 -24.11
N LEU A 856 17.71 -6.10 -23.43
CA LEU A 856 17.49 -6.20 -21.99
C LEU A 856 18.82 -5.98 -21.26
N GLY A 857 18.81 -5.12 -20.23
CA GLY A 857 19.97 -4.88 -19.39
C GLY A 857 19.61 -4.41 -17.99
N PHE A 858 20.61 -4.44 -17.11
CA PHE A 858 20.49 -3.96 -15.73
C PHE A 858 21.24 -2.63 -15.56
N PHE A 859 20.63 -1.71 -14.82
CA PHE A 859 21.09 -0.33 -14.68
C PHE A 859 20.98 0.11 -13.23
N THR A 860 21.70 1.15 -12.87
CA THR A 860 21.74 1.68 -11.50
C THR A 860 21.48 3.18 -11.52
N TYR A 861 20.63 3.63 -10.60
CA TYR A 861 20.51 5.02 -10.23
C TYR A 861 21.29 5.25 -8.95
N LYS A 862 21.98 6.39 -8.88
CA LYS A 862 22.56 6.89 -7.63
C LYS A 862 21.64 7.98 -7.08
N PRO A 863 21.39 8.02 -5.77
CA PRO A 863 20.68 9.14 -5.17
C PRO A 863 21.59 10.37 -5.21
N ARG A 864 20.96 11.54 -5.16
CA ARG A 864 21.67 12.83 -5.05
C ARG A 864 22.56 12.86 -3.81
N ASP A 865 23.74 13.46 -3.97
CA ASP A 865 24.68 13.71 -2.86
C ASP A 865 24.36 15.08 -2.21
N LYS A 866 24.25 15.11 -0.88
CA LYS A 866 24.03 16.34 -0.10
C LYS A 866 25.16 17.36 -0.25
N LEU A 867 26.35 16.93 -0.69
CA LEU A 867 27.53 17.79 -0.87
C LEU A 867 27.59 18.48 -2.24
N GLN A 868 26.66 18.19 -3.15
CA GLN A 868 26.60 18.80 -4.48
C GLN A 868 25.59 19.96 -4.54
N ASN A 869 25.92 21.00 -5.31
CA ASN A 869 25.02 22.14 -5.56
C ASN A 869 23.91 21.75 -6.54
N TRP A 870 22.80 21.23 -6.02
CA TRP A 870 21.58 20.99 -6.79
C TRP A 870 20.80 22.30 -7.00
N THR A 871 20.13 22.44 -8.14
CA THR A 871 19.32 23.62 -8.48
C THR A 871 17.94 23.63 -7.80
N SER A 872 17.66 22.69 -6.88
CA SER A 872 16.41 22.61 -6.12
C SER A 872 16.44 23.57 -4.91
N PRO A 873 15.32 24.18 -4.51
CA PRO A 873 15.23 25.00 -3.29
C PRO A 873 15.62 24.25 -2.00
N HIS A 874 15.50 22.92 -1.99
CA HIS A 874 15.92 22.04 -0.90
C HIS A 874 17.04 21.09 -1.39
N PRO A 875 18.27 21.59 -1.65
CA PRO A 875 19.33 20.81 -2.30
C PRO A 875 19.90 19.68 -1.42
N ASN A 876 19.60 19.70 -0.12
CA ASN A 876 20.05 18.69 0.84
C ASN A 876 19.10 17.48 0.93
N SER A 877 17.96 17.50 0.24
CA SER A 877 17.02 16.38 0.21
C SER A 877 17.51 15.26 -0.71
N VAL A 878 17.34 14.03 -0.26
CA VAL A 878 17.90 12.82 -0.89
C VAL A 878 16.82 11.75 -1.03
N SER A 879 17.08 10.71 -1.83
CA SER A 879 16.20 9.54 -1.86
C SER A 879 16.11 8.91 -0.46
N GLY A 880 14.92 8.48 -0.09
CA GLY A 880 14.63 7.71 1.13
C GLY A 880 13.48 6.75 0.87
N ALA A 881 12.72 6.35 1.88
CA ALA A 881 11.64 5.37 1.69
C ALA A 881 10.53 5.84 0.74
N TYR A 882 10.21 7.14 0.74
CA TYR A 882 9.16 7.76 -0.04
C TYR A 882 9.69 8.35 -1.35
N LEU A 883 10.74 9.15 -1.26
CA LEU A 883 11.26 9.95 -2.36
C LEU A 883 12.23 9.16 -3.24
N PHE A 884 12.13 9.39 -4.54
CA PHE A 884 13.14 9.00 -5.51
C PHE A 884 13.78 10.26 -6.09
N LEU A 885 15.03 10.54 -5.70
CA LEU A 885 15.78 11.71 -6.12
C LEU A 885 17.11 11.27 -6.73
N PRO A 886 17.13 10.81 -8.00
CA PRO A 886 18.35 10.39 -8.65
C PRO A 886 19.27 11.58 -8.98
N ASP A 887 20.58 11.32 -9.02
CA ASP A 887 21.63 12.27 -9.42
C ASP A 887 21.71 12.50 -10.94
N GLY A 888 20.94 11.74 -11.72
CA GLY A 888 20.88 11.81 -13.17
C GLY A 888 20.29 10.54 -13.79
N PRO A 889 20.44 10.34 -15.11
CA PRO A 889 20.01 9.12 -15.80
C PRO A 889 20.76 7.87 -15.29
N ALA A 890 20.08 6.72 -15.32
CA ALA A 890 20.69 5.46 -14.89
C ALA A 890 21.91 5.07 -15.74
N LYS A 891 22.89 4.46 -15.09
CA LYS A 891 24.11 3.93 -15.72
C LYS A 891 24.02 2.41 -15.84
N PRO A 892 24.54 1.79 -16.93
CA PRO A 892 24.59 0.33 -17.01
C PRO A 892 25.33 -0.27 -15.80
N LEU A 893 24.80 -1.37 -15.26
CA LEU A 893 25.50 -2.13 -14.23
C LEU A 893 26.76 -2.75 -14.84
N GLU A 894 27.94 -2.45 -14.31
CA GLU A 894 29.19 -3.01 -14.81
C GLU A 894 29.33 -4.48 -14.40
N TYR A 895 29.61 -5.35 -15.37
CA TYR A 895 30.00 -6.73 -15.15
C TYR A 895 31.08 -7.16 -16.17
N LYS A 896 32.08 -7.93 -15.72
CA LYS A 896 33.20 -8.37 -16.58
C LYS A 896 32.77 -9.51 -17.50
N GLU A 897 32.38 -10.64 -16.92
CA GLU A 897 31.92 -11.84 -17.62
C GLU A 897 30.81 -12.49 -16.78
N ALA A 898 29.67 -12.77 -17.41
CA ALA A 898 28.58 -13.44 -16.74
C ALA A 898 28.75 -14.96 -16.80
N GLN A 899 28.23 -15.64 -15.79
CA GLN A 899 28.16 -17.10 -15.77
C GLN A 899 26.81 -17.54 -16.34
N VAL A 900 26.78 -18.22 -17.48
CA VAL A 900 25.56 -18.57 -18.22
C VAL A 900 25.39 -20.08 -18.33
N VAL A 901 24.21 -20.57 -17.95
CA VAL A 901 23.80 -21.98 -18.10
C VAL A 901 22.48 -22.08 -18.86
N HIS A 902 22.45 -22.95 -19.87
CA HIS A 902 21.29 -23.22 -20.72
C HIS A 902 20.84 -24.66 -20.54
N PHE A 903 19.59 -24.83 -20.10
CA PHE A 903 18.88 -26.09 -20.00
C PHE A 903 17.99 -26.26 -21.23
N ARG A 904 18.19 -27.34 -21.96
CA ARG A 904 17.43 -27.68 -23.17
C ARG A 904 16.59 -28.93 -22.93
N GLY A 905 15.37 -28.71 -22.45
CA GLY A 905 14.30 -29.71 -22.36
C GLY A 905 13.32 -29.64 -23.53
N GLN A 906 12.44 -30.65 -23.62
CA GLN A 906 11.31 -30.65 -24.55
C GLN A 906 10.11 -29.91 -23.95
N LEU A 907 9.90 -30.01 -22.63
CA LEU A 907 8.84 -29.32 -21.93
C LEU A 907 9.25 -27.93 -21.48
N ARG A 908 10.52 -27.73 -21.14
CA ARG A 908 11.03 -26.46 -20.63
C ARG A 908 12.44 -26.19 -21.13
N GLN A 909 12.61 -25.02 -21.73
CA GLN A 909 13.92 -24.45 -22.04
C GLN A 909 14.18 -23.27 -21.12
N LYS A 910 15.37 -23.20 -20.53
CA LYS A 910 15.70 -22.20 -19.51
C LYS A 910 17.14 -21.74 -19.68
N VAL A 911 17.37 -20.42 -19.65
CA VAL A 911 18.70 -19.82 -19.52
C VAL A 911 18.77 -19.17 -18.15
N VAL A 912 19.81 -19.47 -17.38
CA VAL A 912 20.09 -18.88 -16.08
C VAL A 912 21.46 -18.22 -16.15
N SER A 913 21.54 -16.97 -15.74
CA SER A 913 22.76 -16.17 -15.79
C SER A 913 23.02 -15.43 -14.49
N LYS A 914 24.21 -15.59 -13.92
CA LYS A 914 24.72 -14.69 -12.88
C LYS A 914 25.37 -13.49 -13.56
N VAL A 915 24.66 -12.37 -13.56
CA VAL A 915 24.98 -11.20 -14.40
C VAL A 915 26.06 -10.34 -13.77
N SER A 916 26.07 -10.18 -12.44
CA SER A 916 27.05 -9.34 -11.73
C SER A 916 27.85 -10.14 -10.71
N ALA A 917 29.11 -9.74 -10.54
CA ALA A 917 29.97 -10.19 -9.44
C ALA A 917 29.96 -9.23 -8.24
N SER A 918 29.53 -7.98 -8.45
CA SER A 918 29.53 -6.92 -7.42
C SER A 918 28.29 -6.99 -6.53
N ILE A 919 27.18 -7.45 -7.10
CA ILE A 919 25.94 -7.75 -6.38
C ILE A 919 25.49 -9.16 -6.76
N TYR A 920 24.75 -9.83 -5.87
CA TYR A 920 24.13 -11.09 -6.23
C TYR A 920 22.90 -10.81 -7.11
N LEU A 921 23.06 -11.06 -8.41
CA LEU A 921 22.01 -10.89 -9.41
C LEU A 921 21.99 -12.12 -10.33
N VAL A 922 21.00 -12.98 -10.12
CA VAL A 922 20.73 -14.14 -10.97
C VAL A 922 19.48 -13.85 -11.80
N HIS A 923 19.67 -13.70 -13.11
CA HIS A 923 18.61 -13.53 -14.08
C HIS A 923 18.29 -14.88 -14.72
N SER A 924 17.01 -15.12 -15.04
CA SER A 924 16.62 -16.29 -15.82
C SER A 924 15.52 -15.96 -16.82
N ILE A 925 15.60 -16.63 -17.97
CA ILE A 925 14.63 -16.60 -19.05
C ILE A 925 14.17 -18.04 -19.29
N ALA A 926 12.89 -18.31 -19.14
CA ALA A 926 12.31 -19.61 -19.43
C ALA A 926 11.21 -19.53 -20.50
N LEU A 927 11.16 -20.55 -21.33
CA LEU A 927 10.12 -20.81 -22.32
C LEU A 927 9.64 -22.25 -22.15
N ASP A 928 8.42 -22.39 -21.65
CA ASP A 928 7.79 -23.69 -21.49
C ASP A 928 7.09 -24.10 -22.80
N ALA A 929 6.82 -25.39 -22.95
CA ALA A 929 6.03 -25.91 -24.05
C ALA A 929 4.64 -25.25 -24.02
N GLU A 930 4.15 -24.91 -25.21
CA GLU A 930 2.85 -24.29 -25.45
C GLU A 930 2.63 -22.86 -24.93
N ASP A 931 3.53 -22.31 -24.11
CA ASP A 931 3.51 -20.92 -23.66
C ASP A 931 3.65 -19.93 -24.84
N SER A 932 2.91 -18.83 -24.79
CA SER A 932 2.98 -17.71 -25.75
C SER A 932 3.73 -16.49 -25.20
N PHE A 933 4.44 -16.65 -24.08
CA PHE A 933 5.17 -15.60 -23.38
C PHE A 933 6.52 -16.14 -22.88
N LEU A 934 7.44 -15.24 -22.54
CA LEU A 934 8.67 -15.58 -21.83
C LEU A 934 8.51 -15.32 -20.34
N GLN A 935 9.00 -16.23 -19.50
CA GLN A 935 9.09 -16.04 -18.06
C GLN A 935 10.44 -15.41 -17.74
N LEU A 936 10.44 -14.28 -17.03
CA LEU A 936 11.65 -13.60 -16.57
C LEU A 936 11.68 -13.61 -15.05
N THR A 937 12.77 -14.07 -14.45
CA THR A 937 12.94 -14.02 -12.99
C THR A 937 14.28 -13.37 -12.65
N ASN A 938 14.26 -12.42 -11.73
CA ASN A 938 15.45 -11.76 -11.19
C ASN A 938 15.52 -12.07 -9.69
N ASN A 939 16.53 -12.82 -9.27
CA ASN A 939 16.85 -13.01 -7.87
C ASN A 939 17.99 -12.07 -7.50
N VAL A 940 17.70 -11.12 -6.61
CA VAL A 940 18.52 -9.94 -6.32
C VAL A 940 18.83 -9.87 -4.84
N ASP A 941 20.09 -9.59 -4.51
CA ASP A 941 20.49 -9.18 -3.17
C ASP A 941 21.50 -8.02 -3.28
N ILE A 942 21.04 -6.84 -2.85
CA ILE A 942 21.80 -5.58 -2.87
C ILE A 942 22.32 -5.18 -1.50
N ARG A 943 22.29 -6.06 -0.49
CA ARG A 943 22.77 -5.74 0.88
C ARG A 943 24.24 -5.33 0.92
N SER A 944 25.05 -5.76 -0.06
CA SER A 944 26.45 -5.35 -0.22
C SER A 944 26.63 -3.95 -0.81
N SER A 945 25.56 -3.32 -1.29
CA SER A 945 25.58 -1.98 -1.91
C SER A 945 25.24 -0.90 -0.90
N HIS A 946 25.50 0.36 -1.26
CA HIS A 946 25.16 1.54 -0.46
C HIS A 946 24.67 2.63 -1.41
N ASP A 947 23.57 3.29 -1.08
CA ASP A 947 22.97 4.37 -1.88
C ASP A 947 22.83 3.97 -3.35
N PHE A 948 22.04 2.93 -3.55
CA PHE A 948 21.99 2.13 -4.77
C PHE A 948 20.56 1.74 -5.11
N GLU A 949 20.11 2.05 -6.32
CA GLU A 949 18.79 1.63 -6.82
C GLU A 949 18.96 0.85 -8.13
N LEU A 950 18.52 -0.43 -8.13
CA LEU A 950 18.70 -1.35 -9.25
C LEU A 950 17.48 -1.31 -10.18
N ALA A 951 17.71 -1.12 -11.47
CA ALA A 951 16.68 -1.15 -12.50
C ALA A 951 16.91 -2.26 -13.53
N MET A 952 15.83 -2.89 -13.99
CA MET A 952 15.80 -3.68 -15.21
C MET A 952 15.24 -2.82 -16.34
N LYS A 953 15.94 -2.75 -17.48
CA LYS A 953 15.57 -1.93 -18.62
C LYS A 953 15.48 -2.78 -19.88
N MET A 954 14.44 -2.56 -20.67
CA MET A 954 14.24 -3.15 -21.98
C MET A 954 14.15 -2.03 -23.01
N LYS A 955 15.10 -1.99 -23.95
CA LYS A 955 15.04 -1.09 -25.10
C LYS A 955 14.54 -1.87 -26.29
N THR A 956 13.50 -1.37 -26.95
CA THR A 956 12.84 -2.11 -28.03
C THR A 956 12.81 -1.30 -29.32
N ASP A 957 12.44 -1.95 -30.42
CA ASP A 957 12.21 -1.30 -31.71
C ASP A 957 10.78 -0.76 -31.88
N VAL A 958 9.99 -0.73 -30.80
CA VAL A 958 8.63 -0.15 -30.78
C VAL A 958 8.72 1.37 -30.89
N LYS A 959 7.98 1.95 -31.85
CA LYS A 959 8.06 3.38 -32.20
C LYS A 959 7.12 4.29 -31.40
N GLY A 960 6.61 3.83 -30.26
CA GLY A 960 5.67 4.57 -29.40
C GLY A 960 6.37 5.48 -28.39
N ASP A 961 5.85 6.70 -28.23
CA ASP A 961 6.31 7.63 -27.20
C ASP A 961 5.66 7.37 -25.84
N ASP A 962 4.34 7.21 -25.82
CA ASP A 962 3.60 6.97 -24.58
C ASP A 962 3.69 5.50 -24.17
N PHE A 963 3.50 5.24 -22.89
CA PHE A 963 3.37 3.90 -22.34
C PHE A 963 2.13 3.79 -21.46
N PHE A 964 1.79 2.59 -21.02
CA PHE A 964 0.65 2.35 -20.15
C PHE A 964 1.12 1.64 -18.89
N SER A 965 0.62 2.06 -17.73
CA SER A 965 0.80 1.36 -16.45
C SER A 965 -0.56 1.07 -15.82
N ASP A 966 -0.64 -0.01 -15.04
CA ASP A 966 -1.89 -0.39 -14.38
C ASP A 966 -2.15 0.42 -13.11
N LEU A 967 -3.44 0.52 -12.75
CA LEU A 967 -3.93 1.06 -11.50
C LEU A 967 -4.61 -0.07 -10.73
N ASN A 968 -3.95 -0.50 -9.65
CA ASN A 968 -4.40 -1.54 -8.73
C ASN A 968 -4.79 -2.87 -9.42
N SER A 969 -4.17 -3.19 -10.56
CA SER A 969 -4.50 -4.39 -11.35
C SER A 969 -5.93 -4.44 -11.87
N TYR A 970 -6.58 -3.28 -11.99
CA TYR A 970 -7.96 -3.17 -12.46
C TYR A 970 -8.07 -2.52 -13.84
N GLN A 971 -7.39 -1.39 -14.05
CA GLN A 971 -7.47 -0.61 -15.29
C GLN A 971 -6.09 -0.12 -15.74
N MET A 972 -5.89 0.02 -17.05
CA MET A 972 -4.65 0.57 -17.62
C MET A 972 -4.85 2.03 -17.99
N ILE A 973 -3.91 2.88 -17.60
CA ILE A 973 -3.93 4.31 -17.91
C ILE A 973 -2.73 4.68 -18.76
N ARG A 974 -2.95 5.58 -19.70
CA ARG A 974 -1.90 6.11 -20.57
C ARG A 974 -1.02 7.12 -19.83
N ARG A 975 0.29 6.97 -19.99
CA ARG A 975 1.33 7.82 -19.40
C ARG A 975 2.11 8.53 -20.49
N ARG A 976 2.34 9.83 -20.31
CA ARG A 976 3.11 10.69 -21.23
C ARG A 976 4.30 11.28 -20.51
N ARG A 977 5.44 11.32 -21.21
CA ARG A 977 6.63 12.04 -20.75
C ARG A 977 6.50 13.53 -21.01
N PHE A 978 6.90 14.34 -20.03
CA PHE A 978 6.96 15.79 -20.13
C PHE A 978 8.39 16.28 -19.81
N LYS A 979 9.36 15.87 -20.63
CA LYS A 979 10.81 16.07 -20.36
C LYS A 979 11.22 17.54 -20.22
N ASP A 980 10.51 18.44 -20.89
CA ASP A 980 10.86 19.87 -20.91
C ASP A 980 10.44 20.61 -19.62
N LYS A 981 9.61 20.00 -18.77
CA LYS A 981 9.06 20.65 -17.57
C LYS A 981 9.05 19.80 -16.30
N LEU A 982 9.20 18.48 -16.40
CA LEU A 982 9.20 17.57 -15.25
C LEU A 982 10.54 16.82 -15.13
N PRO A 983 11.02 16.56 -13.90
CA PRO A 983 12.26 15.81 -13.67
C PRO A 983 12.06 14.30 -13.86
N VAL A 984 13.16 13.54 -13.90
CA VAL A 984 13.16 12.07 -14.16
C VAL A 984 12.21 11.30 -13.23
N GLN A 985 12.27 11.58 -11.93
CA GLN A 985 11.47 10.90 -10.92
C GLN A 985 9.95 11.13 -11.05
N ALA A 986 9.53 12.17 -11.76
CA ALA A 986 8.13 12.45 -12.05
C ALA A 986 7.54 11.53 -13.13
N HIS A 987 8.39 10.90 -13.94
CA HIS A 987 7.98 9.97 -15.01
C HIS A 987 7.93 8.51 -14.57
N PHE A 988 8.17 8.25 -13.28
CA PHE A 988 7.92 6.96 -12.66
C PHE A 988 6.48 6.90 -12.15
N PHE A 989 5.83 5.76 -12.42
CA PHE A 989 4.46 5.46 -12.06
C PHE A 989 4.39 4.09 -11.36
N PRO A 990 3.34 3.83 -10.59
CA PRO A 990 3.17 2.51 -10.00
C PRO A 990 2.86 1.47 -11.09
N MET A 991 3.43 0.28 -10.92
CA MET A 991 3.13 -0.94 -11.67
C MET A 991 2.74 -2.05 -10.69
N PRO A 992 1.50 -2.02 -10.16
CA PRO A 992 1.02 -3.07 -9.27
C PRO A 992 0.99 -4.46 -9.93
N SER A 993 0.82 -4.56 -11.26
CA SER A 993 0.87 -5.83 -11.99
C SER A 993 1.27 -5.77 -13.46
N ALA A 994 1.20 -4.62 -14.14
CA ALA A 994 1.45 -4.59 -15.57
C ALA A 994 1.83 -3.23 -16.13
N ALA A 995 2.69 -3.25 -17.14
CA ALA A 995 2.93 -2.11 -18.01
C ALA A 995 3.10 -2.57 -19.46
N PHE A 996 2.78 -1.72 -20.42
CA PHE A 996 3.05 -2.01 -21.83
C PHE A 996 3.41 -0.78 -22.66
N ILE A 997 4.13 -1.04 -23.74
CA ILE A 997 4.41 -0.10 -24.83
C ILE A 997 3.88 -0.66 -26.14
N GLU A 998 3.47 0.21 -27.05
CA GLU A 998 2.90 -0.21 -28.32
C GLU A 998 3.16 0.78 -29.45
N ASP A 999 3.26 0.26 -30.68
CA ASP A 999 3.26 1.02 -31.92
C ASP A 999 2.08 0.60 -32.81
N ASP A 1000 2.12 0.92 -34.10
CA ASP A 1000 1.01 0.61 -35.02
C ASP A 1000 0.98 -0.87 -35.46
N VAL A 1001 2.01 -1.63 -35.13
CA VAL A 1001 2.19 -3.04 -35.55
C VAL A 1001 2.05 -3.99 -34.37
N LYS A 1002 2.62 -3.64 -33.22
CA LYS A 1002 2.76 -4.57 -32.08
C LYS A 1002 2.69 -3.89 -30.73
N ARG A 1003 2.34 -4.68 -29.73
CA ARG A 1003 2.41 -4.37 -28.30
C ARG A 1003 3.43 -5.28 -27.61
N ILE A 1004 4.15 -4.72 -26.65
CA ILE A 1004 5.00 -5.45 -25.71
C ILE A 1004 4.46 -5.20 -24.31
N SER A 1005 3.95 -6.24 -23.68
CA SER A 1005 3.40 -6.21 -22.32
C SER A 1005 4.37 -6.90 -21.35
N LEU A 1006 4.72 -6.20 -20.27
CA LEU A 1006 5.42 -6.74 -19.12
C LEU A 1006 4.42 -6.91 -17.98
N LEU A 1007 4.10 -8.16 -17.66
CA LEU A 1007 3.24 -8.53 -16.54
C LEU A 1007 4.14 -8.88 -15.35
N GLY A 1008 3.92 -8.28 -14.18
CA GLY A 1008 4.71 -8.44 -12.97
C GLY A 1008 3.93 -9.11 -11.83
N ARG A 1009 4.59 -9.96 -11.05
CA ARG A 1009 3.97 -10.63 -9.89
C ARG A 1009 3.81 -9.72 -8.68
N GLN A 1010 4.65 -8.69 -8.56
CA GLN A 1010 4.75 -7.79 -7.42
C GLN A 1010 4.70 -6.33 -7.87
N ALA A 1011 4.23 -5.45 -6.99
CA ALA A 1011 4.21 -4.01 -7.23
C ALA A 1011 5.62 -3.43 -7.27
N LEU A 1012 5.93 -2.63 -8.29
CA LEU A 1012 7.20 -1.93 -8.47
C LEU A 1012 6.97 -0.57 -9.17
N GLY A 1013 7.97 0.31 -9.13
CA GLY A 1013 7.99 1.53 -9.94
C GLY A 1013 8.41 1.24 -11.39
N VAL A 1014 7.65 1.79 -12.36
CA VAL A 1014 7.90 1.65 -13.80
C VAL A 1014 7.98 3.01 -14.49
N ALA A 1015 8.80 3.13 -15.52
CA ALA A 1015 8.83 4.27 -16.41
C ALA A 1015 9.08 3.86 -17.86
N SER A 1016 8.75 4.76 -18.78
CA SER A 1016 9.29 4.78 -20.14
C SER A 1016 9.97 6.13 -20.32
N LEU A 1017 11.29 6.19 -20.16
CA LEU A 1017 12.05 7.46 -20.23
C LEU A 1017 12.49 7.83 -21.66
N GLU A 1018 12.48 6.88 -22.57
CA GLU A 1018 12.74 7.09 -24.00
C GLU A 1018 11.73 6.31 -24.86
N PRO A 1019 11.52 6.70 -26.13
CA PRO A 1019 10.61 6.00 -27.02
C PRO A 1019 11.00 4.52 -27.15
N GLY A 1020 10.03 3.62 -27.02
CA GLY A 1020 10.25 2.17 -27.07
C GLY A 1020 10.99 1.57 -25.86
N TRP A 1021 11.23 2.32 -24.78
CA TRP A 1021 11.85 1.81 -23.56
C TRP A 1021 10.81 1.46 -22.50
N LEU A 1022 11.11 0.44 -21.71
CA LEU A 1022 10.43 0.15 -20.46
C LEU A 1022 11.48 -0.13 -19.38
N GLU A 1023 11.40 0.54 -18.24
CA GLU A 1023 12.31 0.35 -17.11
C GLU A 1023 11.54 0.17 -15.81
N VAL A 1024 12.00 -0.78 -14.98
CA VAL A 1024 11.38 -1.16 -13.71
C VAL A 1024 12.45 -1.16 -12.62
N ILE A 1025 12.23 -0.45 -11.51
CA ILE A 1025 13.13 -0.51 -10.34
C ILE A 1025 12.84 -1.81 -9.58
N LEU A 1026 13.86 -2.63 -9.39
CA LEU A 1026 13.77 -3.95 -8.76
C LEU A 1026 13.97 -3.91 -7.24
N ASP A 1027 14.92 -3.09 -6.76
CA ASP A 1027 15.20 -2.89 -5.34
C ASP A 1027 16.01 -1.61 -5.13
N ARG A 1028 16.01 -1.07 -3.92
CA ARG A 1028 16.67 0.18 -3.54
C ARG A 1028 17.17 0.15 -2.09
N ARG A 1029 18.41 0.58 -1.89
CA ARG A 1029 19.10 0.63 -0.60
C ARG A 1029 19.67 2.01 -0.37
N LEU A 1030 19.24 2.67 0.71
CA LEU A 1030 19.41 4.11 0.93
C LEU A 1030 19.78 4.38 2.38
N SER A 1031 20.87 5.11 2.61
CA SER A 1031 21.43 5.34 3.95
C SER A 1031 20.76 6.48 4.71
N HIS A 1032 19.93 7.27 4.03
CA HIS A 1032 19.38 8.53 4.54
C HIS A 1032 17.86 8.53 4.60
N ASP A 1033 17.33 9.23 5.60
CA ASP A 1033 15.93 9.68 5.65
C ASP A 1033 15.69 10.78 4.60
N ASP A 1034 14.47 10.83 4.07
CA ASP A 1034 14.03 11.78 3.05
C ASP A 1034 13.15 12.92 3.59
N ASP A 1035 13.23 13.17 4.90
CA ASP A 1035 12.56 14.26 5.61
C ASP A 1035 11.02 14.19 5.45
N ARG A 1036 10.45 12.98 5.48
CA ARG A 1036 8.99 12.73 5.53
C ARG A 1036 8.51 12.15 6.85
N GLY A 1037 9.36 12.22 7.87
CA GLY A 1037 9.02 11.86 9.23
C GLY A 1037 9.36 10.43 9.59
N LEU A 1038 9.78 9.55 8.67
CA LEU A 1038 10.15 8.18 9.03
C LEU A 1038 11.41 8.11 9.94
N GLN A 1039 12.32 9.07 9.79
CA GLN A 1039 13.59 9.19 10.54
C GLN A 1039 14.52 7.98 10.36
N GLN A 1040 14.46 7.34 9.20
CA GLN A 1040 15.40 6.29 8.81
C GLN A 1040 15.47 6.14 7.29
N GLY A 1041 16.60 5.64 6.80
CA GLY A 1041 16.74 5.18 5.42
C GLY A 1041 16.09 3.81 5.16
N VAL A 1042 16.52 3.19 4.07
CA VAL A 1042 16.12 1.83 3.64
C VAL A 1042 17.36 0.96 3.58
N GLU A 1043 17.70 0.33 4.70
CA GLU A 1043 18.89 -0.54 4.83
C GLU A 1043 18.56 -1.96 5.31
N ASP A 1044 17.27 -2.30 5.37
CA ASP A 1044 16.72 -3.59 5.78
C ASP A 1044 16.47 -4.54 4.59
N ASN A 1045 17.16 -4.33 3.46
CA ASN A 1045 16.98 -5.14 2.25
C ASN A 1045 17.16 -6.64 2.51
N LEU A 1046 16.36 -7.45 1.80
CA LEU A 1046 16.42 -8.90 1.81
C LEU A 1046 16.66 -9.42 0.38
N GLN A 1047 17.13 -10.66 0.28
CA GLN A 1047 17.18 -11.34 -1.02
C GLN A 1047 15.76 -11.43 -1.59
N THR A 1048 15.56 -10.77 -2.74
CA THR A 1048 14.25 -10.55 -3.33
C THR A 1048 14.16 -11.19 -4.71
N GLU A 1049 13.05 -11.86 -4.98
CA GLU A 1049 12.74 -12.41 -6.29
C GLU A 1049 11.67 -11.57 -7.00
N SER A 1050 12.04 -10.98 -8.14
CA SER A 1050 11.08 -10.33 -9.05
C SER A 1050 10.72 -11.27 -10.19
N ARG A 1051 9.42 -11.51 -10.40
CA ARG A 1051 8.92 -12.35 -11.50
C ARG A 1051 8.12 -11.54 -12.51
N PHE A 1052 8.38 -11.78 -13.79
CA PHE A 1052 7.66 -11.17 -14.90
C PHE A 1052 7.31 -12.17 -15.99
N ARG A 1053 6.30 -11.82 -16.80
CA ARG A 1053 5.99 -12.46 -18.08
C ARG A 1053 6.03 -11.41 -19.17
N LEU A 1054 6.82 -11.67 -20.20
CA LEU A 1054 6.96 -10.81 -21.37
C LEU A 1054 6.12 -11.37 -22.51
N LEU A 1055 5.14 -10.59 -22.95
CA LEU A 1055 4.17 -10.95 -23.99
C LEU A 1055 4.27 -9.98 -25.15
N ILE A 1056 4.30 -10.50 -26.38
CA ILE A 1056 4.37 -9.70 -27.61
C ILE A 1056 3.17 -10.03 -28.47
N GLU A 1057 2.40 -9.01 -28.82
CA GLU A 1057 1.11 -9.19 -29.47
C GLU A 1057 0.99 -8.31 -30.72
N PRO A 1058 0.65 -8.89 -31.89
CA PRO A 1058 0.34 -8.10 -33.07
C PRO A 1058 -1.01 -7.41 -33.01
N PHE A 1059 -1.07 -6.22 -33.58
CA PHE A 1059 -2.33 -5.61 -33.98
C PHE A 1059 -2.80 -6.16 -35.34
N VAL A 1060 -4.10 -6.38 -35.46
CA VAL A 1060 -4.77 -6.63 -36.73
C VAL A 1060 -4.79 -5.32 -37.53
N ASN A 1061 -4.37 -5.37 -38.80
CA ASN A 1061 -4.22 -4.20 -39.68
C ASN A 1061 -5.37 -3.19 -39.55
N GLY A 1062 -5.07 -2.00 -39.01
CA GLY A 1062 -5.99 -0.87 -38.90
C GLY A 1062 -6.92 -0.87 -37.68
N GLN A 1063 -6.75 -1.78 -36.71
CA GLN A 1063 -7.63 -1.91 -35.54
C GLN A 1063 -7.04 -1.40 -34.22
N LYS A 1064 -5.94 -0.62 -34.24
CA LYS A 1064 -5.36 -0.02 -33.03
C LYS A 1064 -6.32 1.00 -32.39
N PRO A 1065 -6.33 1.15 -31.05
CA PRO A 1065 -6.94 2.27 -30.36
C PRO A 1065 -6.53 3.63 -30.93
N LYS A 1066 -7.45 4.59 -30.90
CA LYS A 1066 -7.17 5.94 -31.38
C LYS A 1066 -6.10 6.62 -30.51
N LYS A 1067 -5.26 7.45 -31.15
CA LYS A 1067 -4.18 8.20 -30.48
C LYS A 1067 -4.67 9.17 -29.41
N GLU A 1068 -5.95 9.47 -29.35
CA GLU A 1068 -6.57 10.33 -28.33
C GLU A 1068 -7.03 9.55 -27.09
N SER A 1069 -7.02 8.21 -27.11
CA SER A 1069 -7.44 7.39 -25.96
C SER A 1069 -6.51 7.60 -24.76
N THR A 1070 -7.09 7.82 -23.59
CA THR A 1070 -6.39 8.00 -22.30
C THR A 1070 -6.37 6.71 -21.47
N VAL A 1071 -7.11 5.69 -21.91
CA VAL A 1071 -7.22 4.36 -21.31
C VAL A 1071 -6.68 3.29 -22.26
N GLY A 1072 -6.05 2.27 -21.69
CA GLY A 1072 -5.63 1.07 -22.41
C GLY A 1072 -6.42 -0.16 -21.93
N PHE A 1073 -6.41 -1.23 -22.70
CA PHE A 1073 -6.97 -2.53 -22.29
C PHE A 1073 -6.02 -3.64 -22.65
N HIS A 1074 -5.90 -4.65 -21.79
CA HIS A 1074 -5.18 -5.87 -22.10
C HIS A 1074 -5.92 -6.70 -23.14
N SER A 1075 -5.22 -7.55 -23.88
CA SER A 1075 -5.87 -8.63 -24.63
C SER A 1075 -6.48 -9.65 -23.66
N THR A 1076 -7.38 -10.51 -24.16
CA THR A 1076 -7.89 -11.62 -23.36
C THR A 1076 -6.75 -12.56 -22.93
N ALA A 1077 -5.76 -12.81 -23.81
CA ALA A 1077 -4.62 -13.65 -23.47
C ALA A 1077 -3.79 -13.05 -22.32
N SER A 1078 -3.50 -11.75 -22.37
CA SER A 1078 -2.75 -11.02 -21.34
C SER A 1078 -3.42 -11.12 -19.96
N HIS A 1079 -4.76 -11.00 -19.89
CA HIS A 1079 -5.50 -11.20 -18.64
C HIS A 1079 -5.31 -12.62 -18.08
N HIS A 1080 -5.50 -13.66 -18.89
CA HIS A 1080 -5.34 -15.05 -18.44
C HIS A 1080 -3.90 -15.39 -18.05
N ILE A 1081 -2.91 -14.83 -18.76
CA ILE A 1081 -1.49 -14.97 -18.42
C ILE A 1081 -1.20 -14.27 -17.08
N SER A 1082 -1.76 -13.10 -16.81
CA SER A 1082 -1.61 -12.44 -15.50
C SER A 1082 -2.26 -13.26 -14.39
N LEU A 1083 -3.49 -13.74 -14.59
CA LEU A 1083 -4.21 -14.58 -13.62
C LEU A 1083 -3.45 -15.87 -13.28
N LYS A 1084 -2.87 -16.56 -14.27
CA LYS A 1084 -2.02 -17.74 -14.04
C LYS A 1084 -0.78 -17.43 -13.19
N MET A 1085 -0.28 -16.19 -13.21
CA MET A 1085 0.86 -15.75 -12.39
C MET A 1085 0.47 -15.44 -10.95
N HIS A 1086 -0.65 -14.75 -10.74
CA HIS A 1086 -1.14 -14.37 -9.40
C HIS A 1086 -1.89 -15.50 -8.68
N SER A 1087 -2.41 -16.48 -9.41
CA SER A 1087 -3.09 -17.67 -8.87
C SER A 1087 -2.42 -18.96 -9.40
N PRO A 1088 -1.18 -19.26 -8.96
CA PRO A 1088 -0.48 -20.49 -9.34
C PRO A 1088 -1.20 -21.74 -8.82
N ILE A 1089 -0.86 -22.90 -9.38
CA ILE A 1089 -1.33 -24.20 -8.90
C ILE A 1089 -0.77 -24.44 -7.48
N VAL A 1090 -1.62 -24.95 -6.59
CA VAL A 1090 -1.22 -25.35 -5.24
C VAL A 1090 -0.89 -26.82 -5.21
N SER A 1091 0.27 -27.17 -4.64
CA SER A 1091 0.78 -28.55 -4.56
C SER A 1091 0.76 -29.03 -3.11
N ILE A 1092 0.17 -30.21 -2.87
CA ILE A 1092 0.07 -30.84 -1.56
C ILE A 1092 0.64 -32.25 -1.65
N PHE A 1093 1.74 -32.49 -0.94
CA PHE A 1093 2.36 -33.81 -0.86
C PHE A 1093 1.82 -34.56 0.35
N TYR A 1094 1.53 -35.86 0.20
CA TYR A 1094 0.97 -36.67 1.29
C TYR A 1094 1.33 -38.15 1.20
N ASN A 1095 1.20 -38.84 2.34
CA ASN A 1095 1.32 -40.30 2.40
C ASN A 1095 -0.07 -40.93 2.35
N ALA A 1096 -0.36 -41.67 1.28
CA ALA A 1096 -1.65 -42.35 1.10
C ALA A 1096 -1.74 -43.63 1.94
N THR A 1097 -2.84 -43.81 2.68
CA THR A 1097 -3.17 -45.06 3.41
C THR A 1097 -4.18 -45.94 2.66
N GLN A 1098 -4.95 -45.37 1.72
CA GLN A 1098 -5.90 -46.07 0.85
C GLN A 1098 -5.81 -45.52 -0.57
N LYS A 1099 -5.97 -46.39 -1.57
CA LYS A 1099 -6.16 -46.00 -2.97
C LYS A 1099 -7.59 -45.50 -3.12
N SER A 1100 -7.80 -44.20 -3.19
CA SER A 1100 -9.10 -43.60 -3.47
C SER A 1100 -9.41 -43.63 -4.98
N ASN A 1101 -10.69 -43.47 -5.32
CA ASN A 1101 -11.17 -43.45 -6.70
C ASN A 1101 -10.61 -42.24 -7.49
N PRO A 1102 -10.44 -42.38 -8.82
CA PRO A 1102 -9.84 -41.37 -9.70
C PRO A 1102 -10.75 -40.15 -9.99
N SER A 1103 -11.77 -39.88 -9.17
CA SER A 1103 -12.61 -38.70 -9.41
C SER A 1103 -11.78 -37.43 -9.26
N GLN A 1104 -11.82 -36.57 -10.27
CA GLN A 1104 -11.27 -35.20 -10.24
C GLN A 1104 -12.40 -34.26 -9.84
N PRO A 1105 -12.67 -34.05 -8.53
CA PRO A 1105 -13.72 -33.13 -8.14
C PRO A 1105 -13.41 -31.72 -8.65
N SER A 1106 -14.43 -31.05 -9.15
CA SER A 1106 -14.39 -29.65 -9.53
C SER A 1106 -15.58 -28.95 -8.90
N LEU A 1107 -15.31 -27.76 -8.34
CA LEU A 1107 -16.33 -26.93 -7.72
C LEU A 1107 -17.23 -26.22 -8.75
N LEU A 1108 -16.82 -26.21 -10.03
CA LEU A 1108 -17.57 -25.63 -11.13
C LEU A 1108 -17.93 -26.70 -12.18
N LYS A 1109 -19.16 -26.65 -12.71
CA LYS A 1109 -19.62 -27.53 -13.81
C LYS A 1109 -18.94 -27.18 -15.13
N SER A 1110 -18.58 -25.91 -15.30
CA SER A 1110 -17.89 -25.37 -16.47
C SER A 1110 -17.09 -24.12 -16.10
N SER A 1111 -16.15 -23.73 -16.95
CA SER A 1111 -15.40 -22.48 -16.77
C SER A 1111 -16.30 -21.25 -16.83
N LEU A 1112 -15.92 -20.19 -16.10
CA LEU A 1112 -16.53 -18.88 -16.31
C LEU A 1112 -16.28 -18.37 -17.74
N PRO A 1113 -17.07 -17.39 -18.21
CA PRO A 1113 -16.81 -16.75 -19.48
C PRO A 1113 -15.41 -16.16 -19.58
N CYS A 1114 -14.83 -16.13 -20.79
CA CYS A 1114 -13.41 -15.80 -20.97
C CYS A 1114 -12.98 -14.41 -20.45
N ASP A 1115 -13.92 -13.48 -20.33
CA ASP A 1115 -13.74 -12.12 -19.85
C ASP A 1115 -14.30 -11.91 -18.43
N VAL A 1116 -14.73 -12.95 -17.71
CA VAL A 1116 -15.34 -12.85 -16.37
C VAL A 1116 -14.56 -13.63 -15.32
N TYR A 1117 -14.04 -12.92 -14.33
CA TYR A 1117 -13.24 -13.48 -13.25
C TYR A 1117 -13.95 -13.45 -11.90
N SER A 1118 -13.87 -14.58 -11.18
CA SER A 1118 -14.24 -14.66 -9.76
C SER A 1118 -13.12 -14.07 -8.91
N LEU A 1119 -13.22 -12.78 -8.63
CA LEU A 1119 -12.25 -12.02 -7.84
C LEU A 1119 -12.29 -12.47 -6.38
N VAL A 1120 -13.47 -12.51 -5.77
CA VAL A 1120 -13.70 -12.97 -4.39
C VAL A 1120 -14.73 -14.08 -4.39
N PHE A 1121 -14.46 -15.15 -3.67
CA PHE A 1121 -15.45 -16.16 -3.28
C PHE A 1121 -15.16 -16.57 -1.83
N ARG A 1122 -15.75 -15.88 -0.86
CA ARG A 1122 -15.42 -16.01 0.57
C ARG A 1122 -16.66 -16.21 1.44
N THR A 1123 -16.58 -17.10 2.43
CA THR A 1123 -17.61 -17.24 3.46
C THR A 1123 -17.79 -15.93 4.24
N MET A 1124 -19.06 -15.55 4.45
CA MET A 1124 -19.47 -14.37 5.21
C MET A 1124 -19.50 -14.67 6.70
N THR A 1125 -19.19 -13.66 7.51
CA THR A 1125 -19.19 -13.76 8.98
C THR A 1125 -20.62 -13.80 9.52
N GLY A 1126 -20.92 -14.78 10.36
CA GLY A 1126 -22.19 -14.91 11.08
C GLY A 1126 -22.21 -14.06 12.36
N ASN A 1127 -22.89 -14.55 13.40
CA ASN A 1127 -22.92 -13.87 14.69
C ASN A 1127 -21.55 -14.00 15.37
N SER A 1128 -20.93 -12.86 15.67
CA SER A 1128 -19.71 -12.77 16.47
C SER A 1128 -20.04 -12.50 17.94
N SER A 1129 -19.33 -13.17 18.85
CA SER A 1129 -19.43 -12.87 20.29
C SER A 1129 -18.17 -12.17 20.78
N TYR A 1130 -18.37 -11.05 21.47
CA TYR A 1130 -17.31 -10.27 22.13
C TYR A 1130 -17.33 -10.42 23.67
N THR A 1131 -17.99 -11.46 24.20
CA THR A 1131 -18.43 -11.50 25.61
C THR A 1131 -17.49 -12.20 26.61
N ASN A 1132 -16.30 -12.68 26.24
CA ASN A 1132 -15.51 -13.54 27.13
C ASN A 1132 -14.26 -12.86 27.73
N LYS A 1133 -14.36 -12.36 28.97
CA LYS A 1133 -13.26 -11.75 29.74
C LYS A 1133 -12.37 -12.78 30.49
N ASN A 1134 -12.71 -14.07 30.48
CA ASN A 1134 -12.13 -15.06 31.39
C ASN A 1134 -11.05 -15.98 30.77
N GLU A 1135 -10.60 -15.74 29.55
CA GLU A 1135 -9.43 -16.45 29.00
C GLU A 1135 -8.12 -15.66 29.20
N PRO A 1136 -7.04 -16.25 29.75
CA PRO A 1136 -5.79 -15.56 30.06
C PRO A 1136 -5.03 -14.98 28.84
N ASN A 1137 -5.49 -15.26 27.61
CA ASN A 1137 -4.77 -14.96 26.37
C ASN A 1137 -5.47 -13.92 25.47
N GLY A 1138 -6.52 -13.24 25.93
CA GLY A 1138 -7.12 -12.14 25.17
C GLY A 1138 -7.86 -12.53 23.87
N LYS A 1139 -8.25 -13.80 23.69
CA LYS A 1139 -9.17 -14.21 22.60
C LYS A 1139 -10.60 -13.75 22.94
N ALA A 1140 -10.88 -12.48 22.66
CA ALA A 1140 -12.18 -11.87 22.93
C ALA A 1140 -13.21 -12.08 21.80
N LEU A 1141 -12.84 -12.67 20.66
CA LEU A 1141 -13.73 -12.87 19.51
C LEU A 1141 -13.78 -14.34 19.10
N THR A 1142 -14.96 -14.96 19.18
CA THR A 1142 -15.27 -16.18 18.41
C THR A 1142 -16.16 -15.79 17.24
N SER A 1143 -15.71 -16.05 16.01
CA SER A 1143 -16.48 -15.79 14.80
C SER A 1143 -17.05 -17.09 14.26
N THR A 1144 -18.37 -17.19 14.13
CA THR A 1144 -19.01 -18.34 13.48
C THR A 1144 -19.18 -18.06 11.98
N PRO A 1145 -18.76 -18.96 11.08
CA PRO A 1145 -19.03 -18.81 9.67
C PRO A 1145 -20.54 -18.88 9.43
N SER A 1146 -21.06 -18.00 8.57
CA SER A 1146 -22.43 -18.15 8.08
C SER A 1146 -22.49 -19.18 6.95
N PHE A 1147 -23.64 -19.83 6.76
CA PHE A 1147 -23.92 -20.63 5.54
C PHE A 1147 -24.19 -19.73 4.33
N SER A 1148 -23.35 -18.72 4.13
CA SER A 1148 -23.39 -17.85 2.97
C SER A 1148 -22.00 -17.35 2.61
N ALA A 1149 -21.79 -17.01 1.35
CA ALA A 1149 -20.53 -16.49 0.82
C ALA A 1149 -20.77 -15.24 -0.04
N ALA A 1150 -19.77 -14.36 -0.06
CA ALA A 1150 -19.68 -13.28 -1.03
C ALA A 1150 -19.00 -13.77 -2.30
N LEU A 1151 -19.67 -13.62 -3.45
CA LEU A 1151 -19.10 -13.80 -4.78
C LEU A 1151 -18.98 -12.42 -5.45
N VAL A 1152 -17.74 -11.97 -5.70
CA VAL A 1152 -17.47 -10.74 -6.47
C VAL A 1152 -16.91 -11.12 -7.83
N LEU A 1153 -17.61 -10.68 -8.87
CA LEU A 1153 -17.32 -10.93 -10.27
C LEU A 1153 -16.78 -9.66 -10.91
N GLN A 1154 -15.69 -9.80 -11.65
CA GLN A 1154 -15.11 -8.75 -12.48
C GLN A 1154 -15.27 -9.14 -13.93
N ARG A 1155 -15.77 -8.23 -14.78
CA ARG A 1155 -15.66 -8.39 -16.22
C ARG A 1155 -14.54 -7.52 -16.76
N PHE A 1156 -13.61 -8.14 -17.46
CA PHE A 1156 -12.49 -7.44 -18.06
C PHE A 1156 -12.92 -6.62 -19.28
N GLY A 1157 -12.42 -5.40 -19.39
CA GLY A 1157 -12.31 -4.73 -20.67
C GLY A 1157 -11.14 -5.31 -21.46
N VAL A 1158 -11.37 -5.60 -22.74
CA VAL A 1158 -10.37 -6.24 -23.61
C VAL A 1158 -10.08 -5.43 -24.87
N GLU A 1159 -8.83 -5.48 -25.31
CA GLU A 1159 -8.40 -4.97 -26.61
C GLU A 1159 -8.62 -6.02 -27.68
N CYS A 1160 -9.62 -5.81 -28.54
CA CYS A 1160 -9.97 -6.75 -29.61
C CYS A 1160 -9.19 -6.51 -30.90
N GLY A 1161 -8.50 -5.38 -31.04
CA GLY A 1161 -7.62 -5.12 -32.18
C GLY A 1161 -6.35 -5.97 -32.16
N ILE A 1162 -6.11 -6.74 -31.10
CA ILE A 1162 -4.98 -7.64 -30.94
C ILE A 1162 -5.36 -9.06 -31.36
N GLU A 1163 -4.55 -9.66 -32.23
CA GLU A 1163 -4.67 -11.08 -32.57
C GLU A 1163 -3.94 -11.91 -31.50
N SER A 1164 -4.68 -12.35 -30.47
CA SER A 1164 -4.14 -13.20 -29.41
C SER A 1164 -4.94 -14.48 -29.24
N SER A 1165 -4.26 -15.63 -29.22
CA SER A 1165 -4.85 -16.90 -28.78
C SER A 1165 -4.82 -16.97 -27.25
N LEU A 1166 -5.89 -17.50 -26.64
CA LEU A 1166 -5.88 -17.85 -25.23
C LEU A 1166 -4.72 -18.81 -24.91
N PRO A 1167 -4.20 -18.79 -23.66
CA PRO A 1167 -3.25 -19.80 -23.22
C PRO A 1167 -3.79 -21.21 -23.47
N GLU A 1168 -2.91 -22.14 -23.79
CA GLU A 1168 -3.34 -23.50 -24.10
C GLU A 1168 -4.04 -24.16 -22.91
N GLY A 1169 -5.06 -24.97 -23.22
CA GLY A 1169 -5.91 -25.64 -22.23
C GLY A 1169 -6.94 -24.73 -21.55
N THR A 1170 -6.93 -23.42 -21.80
CA THR A 1170 -7.99 -22.52 -21.32
C THR A 1170 -9.23 -22.67 -22.20
N GLN A 1171 -10.25 -23.35 -21.67
CA GLN A 1171 -11.55 -23.52 -22.31
C GLN A 1171 -12.56 -22.63 -21.61
N CYS A 1172 -13.13 -21.69 -22.35
CA CYS A 1172 -14.18 -20.79 -21.88
C CYS A 1172 -15.01 -20.33 -23.07
N GLN A 1173 -16.21 -19.84 -22.81
CA GLN A 1173 -17.07 -19.27 -23.84
C GLN A 1173 -17.14 -17.75 -23.66
N HIS A 1174 -17.22 -17.00 -24.76
CA HIS A 1174 -17.46 -15.56 -24.68
C HIS A 1174 -18.93 -15.28 -24.39
N LEU A 1175 -19.21 -14.30 -23.53
CA LEU A 1175 -20.58 -13.83 -23.29
C LEU A 1175 -21.17 -13.21 -24.56
N LYS A 1176 -22.34 -13.72 -24.99
CA LYS A 1176 -23.09 -13.14 -26.10
C LYS A 1176 -23.97 -11.95 -25.68
N ASP A 1177 -24.62 -12.03 -24.51
CA ASP A 1177 -25.68 -11.10 -24.10
C ASP A 1177 -25.43 -10.39 -22.75
N SER A 1178 -24.18 -10.07 -22.41
CA SER A 1178 -23.72 -9.48 -21.12
C SER A 1178 -24.27 -10.16 -19.85
N THR A 1179 -24.92 -11.32 -19.98
CA THR A 1179 -25.68 -11.98 -18.93
C THR A 1179 -25.38 -13.47 -18.94
N PHE A 1180 -25.23 -14.07 -17.77
CA PHE A 1180 -25.11 -15.52 -17.63
C PHE A 1180 -25.79 -16.04 -16.36
N ASN A 1181 -26.13 -17.33 -16.36
CA ASN A 1181 -26.81 -18.00 -15.26
C ASN A 1181 -25.79 -18.63 -14.29
N LEU A 1182 -25.93 -18.37 -12.99
CA LEU A 1182 -25.01 -18.90 -11.97
C LEU A 1182 -25.24 -20.40 -11.69
N ASN A 1183 -26.49 -20.88 -11.78
CA ASN A 1183 -26.85 -22.28 -11.53
C ASN A 1183 -26.27 -23.24 -12.59
N GLU A 1184 -26.01 -22.73 -13.80
CA GLU A 1184 -25.39 -23.48 -14.90
C GLU A 1184 -23.87 -23.67 -14.70
N ILE A 1185 -23.23 -22.77 -13.94
CA ILE A 1185 -21.77 -22.74 -13.77
C ILE A 1185 -21.33 -23.41 -12.47
N PHE A 1186 -22.00 -23.12 -11.35
CA PHE A 1186 -21.60 -23.67 -10.06
C PHE A 1186 -22.13 -25.10 -9.86
N SER A 1187 -21.29 -25.98 -9.32
CA SER A 1187 -21.66 -27.37 -8.99
C SER A 1187 -22.56 -27.49 -7.76
N MET A 1188 -22.82 -26.37 -7.09
CA MET A 1188 -23.47 -26.32 -5.78
C MET A 1188 -25.00 -26.41 -5.90
N GLU A 1189 -25.56 -27.62 -5.82
CA GLU A 1189 -27.01 -27.83 -5.79
C GLU A 1189 -27.65 -27.14 -4.55
N SER A 1190 -28.91 -26.69 -4.70
CA SER A 1190 -29.69 -26.00 -3.65
C SER A 1190 -29.18 -24.63 -3.19
N THR A 1191 -28.27 -24.00 -3.94
CA THR A 1191 -27.82 -22.62 -3.67
C THR A 1191 -28.83 -21.57 -4.12
N ARG A 1192 -28.97 -20.50 -3.32
CA ARG A 1192 -29.72 -19.30 -3.69
C ARG A 1192 -28.79 -18.12 -3.84
N PHE A 1193 -29.07 -17.27 -4.81
CA PHE A 1193 -28.22 -16.14 -5.16
C PHE A 1193 -29.01 -14.85 -4.99
N LYS A 1194 -28.44 -13.85 -4.30
CA LYS A 1194 -29.08 -12.54 -4.11
C LYS A 1194 -28.17 -11.43 -4.60
N GLN A 1195 -28.73 -10.45 -5.32
CA GLN A 1195 -27.97 -9.27 -5.71
C GLN A 1195 -27.49 -8.50 -4.48
N SER A 1196 -26.36 -7.82 -4.58
CA SER A 1196 -25.86 -7.00 -3.49
C SER A 1196 -25.04 -5.80 -3.98
N SER A 1197 -24.83 -4.83 -3.08
CA SER A 1197 -23.72 -3.88 -3.18
C SER A 1197 -22.39 -4.61 -3.10
N LEU A 1198 -21.32 -4.01 -3.66
CA LEU A 1198 -20.03 -4.67 -3.86
C LEU A 1198 -19.46 -5.40 -2.62
N THR A 1199 -19.68 -4.86 -1.42
CA THR A 1199 -19.20 -5.43 -0.14
C THR A 1199 -20.29 -6.07 0.71
N MET A 1200 -21.42 -6.47 0.12
CA MET A 1200 -22.57 -7.12 0.80
C MET A 1200 -23.29 -6.28 1.86
N LEU A 1201 -22.97 -4.98 2.02
CA LEU A 1201 -23.68 -4.09 2.96
C LEU A 1201 -25.18 -3.97 2.68
N TYR A 1202 -25.56 -4.02 1.41
CA TYR A 1202 -26.94 -3.99 0.96
C TYR A 1202 -27.21 -5.25 0.14
N VAL A 1203 -28.19 -6.06 0.57
CA VAL A 1203 -28.61 -7.29 -0.11
C VAL A 1203 -30.02 -7.06 -0.67
N GLY A 1204 -30.17 -7.31 -1.96
CA GLY A 1204 -31.40 -7.15 -2.72
C GLY A 1204 -32.16 -8.45 -2.91
N GLU A 1205 -32.90 -8.51 -4.02
CA GLU A 1205 -33.75 -9.66 -4.38
C GLU A 1205 -32.93 -10.87 -4.86
N GLU A 1206 -33.57 -12.02 -4.85
CA GLU A 1206 -33.05 -13.26 -5.42
C GLU A 1206 -32.86 -13.12 -6.94
N THR A 1207 -31.78 -13.68 -7.47
CA THR A 1207 -31.42 -13.60 -8.88
C THR A 1207 -30.80 -14.91 -9.33
N GLU A 1208 -31.17 -15.42 -10.51
CA GLU A 1208 -30.50 -16.61 -11.08
C GLU A 1208 -29.43 -16.23 -12.11
N SER A 1209 -29.46 -14.97 -12.56
CA SER A 1209 -28.55 -14.45 -13.59
C SER A 1209 -27.84 -13.19 -13.14
N VAL A 1210 -26.67 -12.95 -13.73
CA VAL A 1210 -25.87 -11.74 -13.50
C VAL A 1210 -25.67 -11.07 -14.85
N GLU A 1211 -26.22 -9.86 -15.01
CA GLU A 1211 -25.84 -8.94 -16.09
C GLU A 1211 -24.55 -8.24 -15.66
N LEU A 1212 -23.51 -8.18 -16.48
CA LEU A 1212 -22.22 -7.57 -16.16
C LEU A 1212 -21.61 -6.97 -17.44
N GLU A 1213 -21.45 -5.66 -17.52
CA GLU A 1213 -20.84 -4.99 -18.68
C GLU A 1213 -19.31 -4.96 -18.58
N PRO A 1214 -18.56 -4.77 -19.68
CA PRO A 1214 -17.10 -4.70 -19.63
C PRO A 1214 -16.62 -3.64 -18.63
N MET A 1215 -15.55 -3.96 -17.89
CA MET A 1215 -15.02 -3.20 -16.75
C MET A 1215 -15.86 -3.22 -15.47
N GLU A 1216 -17.10 -3.71 -15.48
CA GLU A 1216 -17.91 -3.69 -14.26
C GLU A 1216 -17.44 -4.69 -13.20
N LEU A 1217 -17.61 -4.30 -11.93
CA LEU A 1217 -17.59 -5.18 -10.76
C LEU A 1217 -19.02 -5.36 -10.25
N LYS A 1218 -19.44 -6.60 -10.04
CA LYS A 1218 -20.71 -6.90 -9.34
C LYS A 1218 -20.53 -7.99 -8.32
N SER A 1219 -21.43 -7.98 -7.35
CA SER A 1219 -21.39 -8.91 -6.26
C SER A 1219 -22.74 -9.61 -6.09
N VAL A 1220 -22.67 -10.86 -5.68
CA VAL A 1220 -23.81 -11.71 -5.39
C VAL A 1220 -23.57 -12.40 -4.06
N LYS A 1221 -24.56 -12.38 -3.18
CA LYS A 1221 -24.56 -13.20 -1.98
C LYS A 1221 -25.03 -14.61 -2.35
N VAL A 1222 -24.20 -15.61 -2.06
CA VAL A 1222 -24.50 -17.03 -2.25
C VAL A 1222 -24.97 -17.59 -0.91
N GLU A 1223 -26.17 -18.16 -0.84
CA GLU A 1223 -26.70 -18.84 0.35
C GLU A 1223 -26.68 -20.36 0.10
N PHE A 1224 -26.04 -21.09 1.01
CA PHE A 1224 -25.82 -22.54 0.95
C PHE A 1224 -26.95 -23.35 1.59
#